data_AF-A0A1F3P064-F1
#
_entry.id   AF-A0A1F3P064-F1
#
_cell.length_a   1.000
_cell.length_b   1.000
_cell.length_c   1.000
_cell.angle_alpha   90.00
_cell.angle_beta   90.00
_cell.angle_gamma   90.00
#
_symmetry.space_group_name_H-M   'P 1'
#
loop_
_entity.id
_entity.type
_entity.pdbx_description
1 polymer ?
#
loop_
_entity_poly.entity_id
_entity_poly.type
_entity_poly.pdbx_seq_one_letter_code
_entity_poly.pdbx_strand_id
1 'polypeptide(L)'
;MKIILLVLLVAVQLSAFGQFPELAKTPPMGWNSWNAFGLDINSKIVMSVADAMVAKGMKDAGYEYIVIDDGWQIDRDKDGKIIVDSTRFPEGIKFLADYVHPKGLKFGIYTCSGIMTCGERPGSYGYEAIDAQTYADWGVDFIKVDWCFTNGLDTRTRYKIMSDAIRATGRPMILSICEWGTTSPWEWGKGIGAMWRTTNDIQDCYDCIRDWGGIGWVPIMEKNVNLAPFAGPGHWNDPDMLEVGNKALNYTECRAHFSMWCMLAAPLIAGNNISTMNDTIRDILTAPEIIAINQDKLGKQGTRIRNENGLQVWQKPLSDGSIAVALLNVTQSPAKMYVTLEEIGFKNGLKSSVRNLWNRKELPAITDIFQTEVEARGVVVVKIQGQKAPVSVLKFNETAIELTHDNHRLVQIEVLPSVTPVIVVSSNEEIASLSLVGVNTYRIAAKKEGKCTIKATASDGKFSAVATVKVLPSDIPSPWTFDEINDNKASANFDNGIFFIEGGGADIWGGSDQFAFVSREAEGDSYISARVISLTNTDPWAKTGLMFRESTAPNSQFVMINITPVNGISLQWRDGNGKSCNKKDFSAATLPVHLKISKQGSTFTAFKSVDGDIWEVFGDVTLSQSFPDKYLVGMSVCSHSSHALNLSKFDKVKSGLLDQQ
;
A
#
# COMPACT_ATOMS: atom_id res chain seq x y z
N MET A 1 -60.31 -11.75 -42.61
CA MET A 1 -58.84 -11.83 -42.50
C MET A 1 -58.30 -10.46 -42.12
N LYS A 2 -58.04 -10.21 -40.83
CA LYS A 2 -57.31 -9.04 -40.32
C LYS A 2 -56.42 -9.55 -39.19
N ILE A 3 -55.11 -9.52 -39.43
CA ILE A 3 -54.07 -9.95 -38.51
C ILE A 3 -53.82 -8.79 -37.53
N ILE A 4 -53.97 -9.04 -36.24
CA ILE A 4 -53.61 -8.12 -35.15
C ILE A 4 -52.16 -8.43 -34.78
N LEU A 5 -51.27 -7.46 -34.96
CA LEU A 5 -49.88 -7.53 -34.53
C LEU A 5 -49.79 -7.02 -33.08
N LEU A 6 -49.52 -7.92 -32.14
CA LEU A 6 -49.27 -7.60 -30.74
C LEU A 6 -47.78 -7.29 -30.57
N VAL A 7 -47.42 -6.02 -30.37
CA VAL A 7 -46.04 -5.62 -30.03
C VAL A 7 -45.87 -5.73 -28.52
N LEU A 8 -45.11 -6.74 -28.07
CA LEU A 8 -44.69 -6.88 -26.68
C LEU A 8 -43.58 -5.85 -26.40
N LEU A 9 -43.89 -4.80 -25.62
CA LEU A 9 -42.86 -3.92 -25.06
C LEU A 9 -42.19 -4.64 -23.89
N VAL A 10 -41.00 -5.22 -24.13
CA VAL A 10 -40.12 -5.67 -23.06
C VAL A 10 -39.40 -4.43 -22.51
N ALA A 11 -39.92 -3.90 -21.41
CA ALA A 11 -39.20 -2.90 -20.62
C ALA A 11 -38.03 -3.60 -19.92
N VAL A 12 -36.85 -3.56 -20.54
CA VAL A 12 -35.59 -3.85 -19.85
C VAL A 12 -35.35 -2.71 -18.88
N GLN A 13 -35.72 -2.89 -17.60
CA GLN A 13 -35.15 -2.08 -16.55
C GLN A 13 -33.67 -2.43 -16.48
N LEU A 14 -32.84 -1.59 -17.08
CA LEU A 14 -31.43 -1.48 -16.71
C LEU A 14 -31.41 -1.06 -15.24
N SER A 15 -31.31 -2.03 -14.34
CA SER A 15 -30.84 -1.78 -12.99
C SER A 15 -29.46 -1.17 -13.14
N ALA A 16 -29.38 0.16 -13.01
CA ALA A 16 -28.11 0.80 -12.73
C ALA A 16 -27.56 0.06 -11.51
N PHE A 17 -26.41 -0.61 -11.66
CA PHE A 17 -25.63 -1.06 -10.50
C PHE A 17 -25.38 0.21 -9.69
N GLY A 18 -26.21 0.42 -8.66
CA GLY A 18 -26.23 1.64 -7.89
C GLY A 18 -24.84 1.83 -7.31
N GLN A 19 -24.21 2.96 -7.63
CA GLN A 19 -23.03 3.41 -6.94
C GLN A 19 -23.40 3.42 -5.45
N PHE A 20 -22.76 2.56 -4.64
CA PHE A 20 -22.99 2.58 -3.20
C PHE A 20 -22.79 4.02 -2.70
N PRO A 21 -23.58 4.48 -1.72
CA PRO A 21 -23.26 5.74 -1.06
C PRO A 21 -21.79 5.69 -0.64
N GLU A 22 -21.04 6.77 -0.88
CA GLU A 22 -19.64 6.85 -0.45
C GLU A 22 -19.54 6.53 1.05
N LEU A 23 -19.07 5.31 1.36
CA LEU A 23 -18.77 4.86 2.71
C LEU A 23 -17.48 5.53 3.18
N ALA A 24 -17.25 5.58 4.49
CA ALA A 24 -16.02 6.09 5.09
C ALA A 24 -15.61 7.50 4.60
N LYS A 25 -16.56 8.45 4.50
CA LYS A 25 -16.27 9.85 4.13
C LYS A 25 -15.31 10.54 5.10
N THR A 26 -15.27 10.06 6.34
CA THR A 26 -14.23 10.31 7.34
C THR A 26 -13.65 8.95 7.76
N PRO A 27 -12.47 8.92 8.41
CA PRO A 27 -11.87 7.66 8.84
C PRO A 27 -12.85 6.87 9.74
N PRO A 28 -13.07 5.57 9.51
CA PRO A 28 -13.96 4.76 10.34
C PRO A 28 -13.51 4.75 11.81
N MET A 29 -14.48 4.80 12.74
CA MET A 29 -14.23 4.71 14.18
C MET A 29 -15.00 3.54 14.77
N GLY A 30 -14.34 2.74 15.60
CA GLY A 30 -14.95 1.52 16.12
C GLY A 30 -14.06 0.75 17.09
N TRP A 31 -14.34 -0.52 17.24
CA TRP A 31 -13.63 -1.43 18.12
C TRP A 31 -13.39 -2.75 17.40
N ASN A 32 -12.26 -3.40 17.70
CA ASN A 32 -11.95 -4.74 17.22
C ASN A 32 -11.52 -5.65 18.39
N SER A 33 -11.92 -6.92 18.33
CA SER A 33 -11.72 -7.87 19.42
C SER A 33 -10.29 -8.37 19.63
N TRP A 34 -9.43 -8.28 18.62
CA TRP A 34 -8.18 -9.05 18.56
C TRP A 34 -7.21 -8.73 19.70
N ASN A 35 -6.83 -7.46 19.90
CA ASN A 35 -5.75 -7.12 20.82
C ASN A 35 -6.08 -7.47 22.29
N ALA A 36 -7.36 -7.44 22.68
CA ALA A 36 -7.79 -7.76 24.05
C ALA A 36 -8.18 -9.22 24.27
N PHE A 37 -8.73 -9.89 23.24
CA PHE A 37 -9.38 -11.19 23.41
C PHE A 37 -8.81 -12.29 22.51
N GLY A 38 -8.08 -11.93 21.45
CA GLY A 38 -7.55 -12.87 20.46
C GLY A 38 -8.62 -13.85 20.01
N LEU A 39 -8.27 -15.14 20.00
CA LEU A 39 -9.20 -16.20 19.65
C LEU A 39 -10.29 -16.44 20.69
N ASP A 40 -10.23 -15.93 21.93
CA ASP A 40 -11.21 -16.26 22.98
C ASP A 40 -12.53 -15.45 22.92
N ILE A 41 -12.76 -14.76 21.80
CA ILE A 41 -13.97 -13.99 21.53
C ILE A 41 -15.24 -14.87 21.53
N ASN A 42 -16.35 -14.33 22.05
CA ASN A 42 -17.65 -15.00 22.14
C ASN A 42 -18.81 -13.99 22.23
N SER A 43 -20.06 -14.46 22.08
CA SER A 43 -21.25 -13.61 22.02
C SER A 43 -21.42 -12.71 23.25
N LYS A 44 -21.10 -13.20 24.45
CA LYS A 44 -21.21 -12.41 25.70
C LYS A 44 -20.23 -11.24 25.73
N ILE A 45 -18.99 -11.45 25.26
CA ILE A 45 -18.00 -10.38 25.18
C ILE A 45 -18.48 -9.30 24.20
N VAL A 46 -18.94 -9.70 23.01
CA VAL A 46 -19.41 -8.76 21.98
C VAL A 46 -20.58 -7.92 22.50
N MET A 47 -21.58 -8.54 23.11
CA MET A 47 -22.73 -7.83 23.70
C MET A 47 -22.29 -6.87 24.82
N SER A 48 -21.39 -7.32 25.71
CA SER A 48 -20.85 -6.50 26.80
C SER A 48 -20.09 -5.27 26.28
N VAL A 49 -19.27 -5.43 25.24
CA VAL A 49 -18.57 -4.32 24.59
C VAL A 49 -19.56 -3.37 23.92
N ALA A 50 -20.58 -3.88 23.23
CA ALA A 50 -21.62 -3.06 22.61
C ALA A 50 -22.35 -2.18 23.64
N ASP A 51 -22.75 -2.77 24.76
CA ASP A 51 -23.38 -2.04 25.86
C ASP A 51 -22.43 -1.01 26.48
N ALA A 52 -21.17 -1.39 26.68
CA ALA A 52 -20.16 -0.49 27.25
C ALA A 52 -19.82 0.69 26.33
N MET A 53 -19.75 0.49 25.01
CA MET A 53 -19.50 1.58 24.05
C MET A 53 -20.61 2.63 24.10
N VAL A 54 -21.87 2.22 24.27
CA VAL A 54 -22.99 3.15 24.47
C VAL A 54 -22.91 3.80 25.85
N ALA A 55 -22.83 2.99 26.91
CA ALA A 55 -22.88 3.48 28.29
C ALA A 55 -21.71 4.42 28.65
N LYS A 56 -20.54 4.23 28.04
CA LYS A 56 -19.34 5.05 28.25
C LYS A 56 -19.23 6.20 27.25
N GLY A 57 -20.25 6.45 26.42
CA GLY A 57 -20.28 7.59 25.48
C GLY A 57 -19.34 7.48 24.28
N MET A 58 -18.76 6.30 24.01
CA MET A 58 -17.90 6.10 22.83
C MET A 58 -18.72 6.21 21.54
N LYS A 59 -19.94 5.68 21.53
CA LYS A 59 -20.86 5.86 20.40
C LYS A 59 -21.07 7.35 20.08
N ASP A 60 -21.34 8.16 21.10
CA ASP A 60 -21.59 9.60 20.93
C ASP A 60 -20.31 10.36 20.50
N ALA A 61 -19.13 9.81 20.82
CA ALA A 61 -17.85 10.30 20.33
C ALA A 61 -17.56 9.89 18.87
N GLY A 62 -18.38 9.03 18.27
CA GLY A 62 -18.29 8.62 16.85
C GLY A 62 -17.93 7.14 16.63
N TYR A 63 -17.63 6.37 17.68
CA TYR A 63 -17.30 4.95 17.54
C TYR A 63 -18.54 4.14 17.19
N GLU A 64 -18.67 3.72 15.93
CA GLU A 64 -19.87 3.06 15.43
C GLU A 64 -19.67 1.57 15.09
N TYR A 65 -18.46 1.14 14.72
CA TYR A 65 -18.22 -0.26 14.31
C TYR A 65 -17.82 -1.16 15.48
N ILE A 66 -18.42 -2.34 15.59
CA ILE A 66 -17.97 -3.45 16.44
C ILE A 66 -17.52 -4.58 15.51
N VAL A 67 -16.22 -4.76 15.35
CA VAL A 67 -15.64 -5.77 14.46
C VAL A 67 -15.19 -6.96 15.28
N ILE A 68 -15.82 -8.12 15.08
CA ILE A 68 -15.26 -9.37 15.60
C ILE A 68 -14.13 -9.83 14.67
N ASP A 69 -12.97 -10.09 15.27
CA ASP A 69 -11.78 -10.57 14.56
C ASP A 69 -11.79 -12.10 14.46
N ASP A 70 -10.63 -12.71 14.20
CA ASP A 70 -10.53 -14.16 14.00
C ASP A 70 -11.03 -15.01 15.19
N GLY A 71 -11.43 -16.25 14.89
CA GLY A 71 -11.86 -17.24 15.88
C GLY A 71 -13.37 -17.40 16.05
N TRP A 72 -14.19 -16.82 15.15
CA TRP A 72 -15.65 -16.93 15.17
C TRP A 72 -16.20 -18.11 14.35
N GLN A 73 -15.41 -18.63 13.42
CA GLN A 73 -15.74 -19.69 12.47
C GLN A 73 -14.91 -20.95 12.70
N ILE A 74 -15.46 -22.11 12.36
CA ILE A 74 -14.82 -23.42 12.62
C ILE A 74 -14.64 -24.30 11.39
N ASP A 75 -15.55 -24.26 10.42
CA ASP A 75 -15.53 -25.14 9.25
C ASP A 75 -16.41 -24.57 8.12
N ARG A 76 -16.59 -25.32 7.03
CA ARG A 76 -17.59 -25.06 5.98
C ARG A 76 -18.54 -26.24 5.85
N ASP A 77 -19.80 -25.97 5.54
CA ASP A 77 -20.77 -27.02 5.25
C ASP A 77 -20.59 -27.60 3.83
N LYS A 78 -21.41 -28.60 3.49
CA LYS A 78 -21.38 -29.27 2.18
C LYS A 78 -21.63 -28.34 0.98
N ASP A 79 -22.25 -27.19 1.20
CA ASP A 79 -22.57 -26.20 0.18
C ASP A 79 -21.51 -25.07 0.14
N GLY A 80 -20.45 -25.21 0.93
CA GLY A 80 -19.34 -24.27 1.01
C GLY A 80 -19.60 -23.09 1.94
N LYS A 81 -20.72 -23.05 2.66
CA LYS A 81 -21.06 -21.95 3.56
C LYS A 81 -20.26 -22.06 4.85
N ILE A 82 -19.70 -20.93 5.29
CA ILE A 82 -18.93 -20.85 6.52
C ILE A 82 -19.79 -21.16 7.77
N ILE A 83 -19.26 -22.02 8.65
CA ILE A 83 -19.90 -22.48 9.88
C ILE A 83 -19.37 -21.68 11.07
N VAL A 84 -20.31 -21.08 11.80
CA VAL A 84 -20.06 -20.34 13.05
C VAL A 84 -19.73 -21.32 14.19
N ASP A 85 -18.79 -20.95 15.06
CA ASP A 85 -18.55 -21.67 16.32
C ASP A 85 -19.76 -21.58 17.24
N SER A 86 -20.63 -22.58 17.22
CA SER A 86 -21.83 -22.63 18.08
C SER A 86 -21.55 -22.73 19.58
N THR A 87 -20.31 -23.06 19.99
CA THR A 87 -19.92 -23.04 21.42
C THR A 87 -19.70 -21.61 21.89
N ARG A 88 -19.08 -20.77 21.04
CA ARG A 88 -18.76 -19.38 21.35
C ARG A 88 -19.86 -18.39 20.95
N PHE A 89 -20.63 -18.75 19.94
CA PHE A 89 -21.72 -17.95 19.37
C PHE A 89 -22.97 -18.81 19.22
N PRO A 90 -23.56 -19.32 20.32
CA PRO A 90 -24.71 -20.23 20.26
C PRO A 90 -25.94 -19.60 19.60
N GLU A 91 -26.06 -18.27 19.61
CA GLU A 91 -27.14 -17.54 18.95
C GLU A 91 -26.87 -17.24 17.46
N GLY A 92 -25.63 -17.48 17.00
CA GLY A 92 -25.16 -17.15 15.65
C GLY A 92 -24.82 -15.67 15.45
N ILE A 93 -24.17 -15.37 14.32
CA ILE A 93 -23.68 -14.02 14.01
C ILE A 93 -24.81 -13.04 13.70
N LYS A 94 -25.87 -13.48 13.01
CA LYS A 94 -27.02 -12.61 12.73
C LYS A 94 -27.64 -12.04 14.00
N PHE A 95 -27.74 -12.86 15.05
CA PHE A 95 -28.25 -12.40 16.34
C PHE A 95 -27.40 -11.26 16.92
N LEU A 96 -26.07 -11.34 16.80
CA LEU A 96 -25.18 -10.27 17.26
C LEU A 96 -25.36 -8.98 16.46
N ALA A 97 -25.50 -9.07 15.14
CA ALA A 97 -25.81 -7.90 14.33
C ALA A 97 -27.15 -7.27 14.73
N ASP A 98 -28.20 -8.10 14.88
CA ASP A 98 -29.52 -7.67 15.35
C ASP A 98 -29.50 -7.10 16.79
N TYR A 99 -28.54 -7.50 17.64
CA TYR A 99 -28.34 -6.93 18.97
C TYR A 99 -27.66 -5.56 18.93
N VAL A 100 -26.71 -5.38 18.01
CA VAL A 100 -25.87 -4.19 17.88
C VAL A 100 -26.60 -3.05 17.15
N HIS A 101 -27.35 -3.36 16.08
CA HIS A 101 -28.00 -2.34 15.24
C HIS A 101 -29.00 -1.43 15.97
N PRO A 102 -29.90 -1.92 16.86
CA PRO A 102 -30.84 -1.06 17.59
C PRO A 102 -30.15 -0.06 18.53
N LYS A 103 -28.88 -0.30 18.88
CA LYS A 103 -28.07 0.62 19.68
C LYS A 103 -27.50 1.77 18.84
N GLY A 104 -27.74 1.78 17.53
CA GLY A 104 -27.15 2.72 16.58
C GLY A 104 -25.66 2.47 16.32
N LEU A 105 -25.22 1.23 16.52
CA LEU A 105 -23.90 0.73 16.19
C LEU A 105 -23.99 -0.15 14.94
N LYS A 106 -22.85 -0.47 14.36
CA LYS A 106 -22.65 -1.26 13.15
C LYS A 106 -21.86 -2.52 13.49
N PHE A 107 -22.16 -3.62 12.83
CA PHE A 107 -21.52 -4.90 13.11
C PHE A 107 -20.50 -5.23 12.03
N GLY A 108 -19.31 -5.68 12.42
CA GLY A 108 -18.23 -6.06 11.52
C GLY A 108 -17.75 -7.47 11.77
N ILE A 109 -17.21 -8.09 10.72
CA ILE A 109 -16.67 -9.45 10.75
C ILE A 109 -15.27 -9.49 10.14
N TYR A 110 -14.58 -10.59 10.38
CA TYR A 110 -13.25 -10.86 9.84
C TYR A 110 -13.25 -12.11 8.95
N THR A 111 -12.47 -12.08 7.89
CA THR A 111 -12.09 -13.26 7.10
C THR A 111 -10.68 -13.06 6.53
N CYS A 112 -10.20 -14.02 5.73
CA CYS A 112 -8.92 -13.98 5.05
C CYS A 112 -9.08 -14.24 3.54
N SER A 113 -8.22 -13.63 2.73
CA SER A 113 -8.18 -13.87 1.27
C SER A 113 -7.57 -15.22 0.89
N GLY A 114 -6.92 -15.90 1.84
CA GLY A 114 -6.34 -17.24 1.67
C GLY A 114 -7.29 -18.37 2.09
N ILE A 115 -6.79 -19.61 2.01
CA ILE A 115 -7.57 -20.82 2.35
C ILE A 115 -7.91 -20.89 3.84
N MET A 116 -7.05 -20.31 4.68
CA MET A 116 -7.22 -20.22 6.11
C MET A 116 -6.93 -18.79 6.58
N THR A 117 -7.50 -18.42 7.71
CA THR A 117 -7.15 -17.21 8.46
C THR A 117 -5.85 -17.40 9.21
N CYS A 118 -5.31 -16.32 9.78
CA CYS A 118 -4.06 -16.39 10.53
C CYS A 118 -4.17 -17.29 11.79
N GLY A 119 -5.35 -17.37 12.41
CA GLY A 119 -5.69 -18.30 13.49
C GLY A 119 -6.14 -19.69 13.00
N GLU A 120 -5.78 -20.07 11.77
CA GLU A 120 -6.04 -21.39 11.17
C GLU A 120 -7.53 -21.77 11.12
N ARG A 121 -8.41 -20.79 10.90
CA ARG A 121 -9.85 -21.00 10.64
C ARG A 121 -10.15 -20.91 9.14
N PRO A 122 -11.29 -21.40 8.63
CA PRO A 122 -11.63 -21.25 7.22
C PRO A 122 -11.56 -19.77 6.74
N GLY A 123 -10.78 -19.53 5.69
CA GLY A 123 -10.73 -18.25 4.97
C GLY A 123 -11.66 -18.24 3.75
N SER A 124 -11.80 -17.10 3.07
CA SER A 124 -12.76 -16.89 1.98
C SER A 124 -12.24 -17.24 0.58
N TYR A 125 -11.03 -17.81 0.44
CA TYR A 125 -10.50 -18.17 -0.86
C TYR A 125 -11.38 -19.20 -1.60
N GLY A 126 -11.99 -18.80 -2.72
CA GLY A 126 -12.87 -19.64 -3.54
C GLY A 126 -14.34 -19.58 -3.13
N TYR A 127 -14.67 -18.86 -2.05
CA TYR A 127 -16.01 -18.77 -1.48
C TYR A 127 -16.50 -17.32 -1.34
N GLU A 128 -15.83 -16.33 -1.95
CA GLU A 128 -16.09 -14.90 -1.72
C GLU A 128 -17.54 -14.50 -1.97
N ALA A 129 -18.17 -15.00 -3.04
CA ALA A 129 -19.56 -14.71 -3.33
C ALA A 129 -20.53 -15.31 -2.28
N ILE A 130 -20.27 -16.54 -1.84
CA ILE A 130 -21.06 -17.23 -0.81
C ILE A 130 -20.90 -16.54 0.54
N ASP A 131 -19.66 -16.20 0.89
CA ASP A 131 -19.32 -15.55 2.14
C ASP A 131 -19.86 -14.13 2.19
N ALA A 132 -19.66 -13.32 1.15
CA ALA A 132 -20.22 -11.98 1.07
C ALA A 132 -21.74 -12.00 1.20
N GLN A 133 -22.44 -12.91 0.50
CA GLN A 133 -23.89 -13.04 0.64
C GLN A 133 -24.29 -13.49 2.04
N THR A 134 -23.55 -14.42 2.64
CA THR A 134 -23.78 -14.87 4.02
C THR A 134 -23.63 -13.71 5.01
N TYR A 135 -22.60 -12.88 4.86
CA TYR A 135 -22.38 -11.69 5.67
C TYR A 135 -23.50 -10.65 5.48
N ALA A 136 -23.95 -10.46 4.24
CA ALA A 136 -25.08 -9.58 3.95
C ALA A 136 -26.39 -10.08 4.61
N ASP A 137 -26.68 -11.38 4.53
CA ASP A 137 -27.84 -12.02 5.15
C ASP A 137 -27.81 -11.91 6.69
N TRP A 138 -26.61 -11.93 7.27
CA TRP A 138 -26.40 -11.70 8.70
C TRP A 138 -26.45 -10.24 9.12
N GLY A 139 -26.47 -9.29 8.19
CA GLY A 139 -26.50 -7.87 8.50
C GLY A 139 -25.14 -7.26 8.82
N VAL A 140 -24.04 -7.82 8.32
CA VAL A 140 -22.70 -7.25 8.48
C VAL A 140 -22.57 -5.90 7.75
N ASP A 141 -21.84 -4.95 8.32
CA ASP A 141 -21.62 -3.59 7.82
C ASP A 141 -20.13 -3.30 7.53
N PHE A 142 -19.23 -4.15 8.01
CA PHE A 142 -17.77 -4.01 7.90
C PHE A 142 -17.12 -5.38 7.78
N ILE A 143 -16.17 -5.54 6.87
CA ILE A 143 -15.43 -6.79 6.67
C ILE A 143 -13.93 -6.45 6.68
N LYS A 144 -13.20 -6.92 7.69
CA LYS A 144 -11.74 -7.00 7.66
C LYS A 144 -11.35 -8.25 6.89
N VAL A 145 -10.50 -8.10 5.88
CA VAL A 145 -10.05 -9.21 5.04
C VAL A 145 -8.54 -9.29 5.10
N ASP A 146 -8.02 -10.39 5.64
CA ASP A 146 -6.60 -10.66 5.86
C ASP A 146 -5.89 -11.30 4.66
N TRP A 147 -4.59 -11.59 4.83
CA TRP A 147 -3.70 -12.10 3.78
C TRP A 147 -2.91 -13.40 4.12
N CYS A 148 -3.22 -14.08 5.22
CA CYS A 148 -2.60 -15.36 5.59
C CYS A 148 -2.96 -16.53 4.63
N PHE A 149 -2.07 -17.51 4.48
CA PHE A 149 -2.30 -18.73 3.66
C PHE A 149 -2.70 -18.45 2.20
N THR A 150 -2.08 -17.44 1.59
CA THR A 150 -2.37 -16.93 0.23
C THR A 150 -1.34 -17.37 -0.81
N ASN A 151 -0.52 -18.39 -0.53
CA ASN A 151 0.66 -18.77 -1.33
C ASN A 151 0.42 -18.72 -2.85
N GLY A 152 1.08 -17.75 -3.51
CA GLY A 152 1.04 -17.57 -4.97
C GLY A 152 -0.15 -16.76 -5.52
N LEU A 153 -1.02 -16.22 -4.65
CA LEU A 153 -2.17 -15.41 -5.06
C LEU A 153 -1.81 -13.94 -5.33
N ASP A 154 -2.50 -13.33 -6.29
CA ASP A 154 -2.34 -11.90 -6.63
C ASP A 154 -3.17 -11.01 -5.70
N THR A 155 -2.50 -10.19 -4.88
CA THR A 155 -3.12 -9.36 -3.84
C THR A 155 -4.27 -8.51 -4.35
N ARG A 156 -4.02 -7.70 -5.38
CA ARG A 156 -5.02 -6.79 -5.92
C ARG A 156 -6.25 -7.53 -6.44
N THR A 157 -6.04 -8.62 -7.18
CA THR A 157 -7.11 -9.44 -7.76
C THR A 157 -7.99 -10.04 -6.66
N ARG A 158 -7.39 -10.63 -5.62
CA ARG A 158 -8.14 -11.27 -4.54
C ARG A 158 -9.01 -10.28 -3.77
N TYR A 159 -8.47 -9.11 -3.40
CA TYR A 159 -9.28 -8.06 -2.77
C TYR A 159 -10.35 -7.50 -3.70
N LYS A 160 -10.08 -7.40 -5.01
CA LYS A 160 -11.08 -6.98 -6.00
C LYS A 160 -12.25 -7.95 -6.08
N ILE A 161 -12.00 -9.26 -6.07
CA ILE A 161 -13.06 -10.28 -6.11
C ILE A 161 -13.95 -10.16 -4.87
N MET A 162 -13.38 -10.02 -3.67
CA MET A 162 -14.17 -9.80 -2.46
C MET A 162 -14.96 -8.47 -2.51
N SER A 163 -14.34 -7.39 -3.00
CA SER A 163 -15.02 -6.09 -3.20
C SER A 163 -16.23 -6.22 -4.13
N ASP A 164 -16.08 -6.93 -5.26
CA ASP A 164 -17.17 -7.16 -6.21
C ASP A 164 -18.25 -8.07 -5.64
N ALA A 165 -17.87 -9.10 -4.88
CA ALA A 165 -18.81 -9.97 -4.18
C ALA A 165 -19.65 -9.18 -3.17
N ILE A 166 -19.03 -8.31 -2.37
CA ILE A 166 -19.71 -7.38 -1.46
C ILE A 166 -20.71 -6.51 -2.23
N ARG A 167 -20.28 -5.93 -3.36
CA ARG A 167 -21.16 -5.09 -4.18
C ARG A 167 -22.34 -5.85 -4.75
N ALA A 168 -22.14 -7.11 -5.16
CA ALA A 168 -23.19 -7.96 -5.72
C ALA A 168 -24.30 -8.28 -4.72
N THR A 169 -24.02 -8.25 -3.40
CA THR A 169 -25.04 -8.45 -2.37
C THR A 169 -26.06 -7.32 -2.28
N GLY A 170 -25.72 -6.12 -2.78
CA GLY A 170 -26.53 -4.91 -2.60
C GLY A 170 -26.51 -4.30 -1.20
N ARG A 171 -25.83 -4.92 -0.21
CA ARG A 171 -25.67 -4.37 1.14
C ARG A 171 -24.38 -3.51 1.22
N PRO A 172 -24.45 -2.24 1.67
CA PRO A 172 -23.26 -1.45 1.89
C PRO A 172 -22.42 -2.03 3.04
N MET A 173 -21.21 -2.51 2.73
CA MET A 173 -20.26 -3.02 3.71
C MET A 173 -18.88 -2.39 3.47
N ILE A 174 -18.24 -1.89 4.53
CA ILE A 174 -16.85 -1.45 4.45
C ILE A 174 -15.95 -2.66 4.16
N LEU A 175 -15.10 -2.57 3.14
CA LEU A 175 -13.99 -3.51 2.96
C LEU A 175 -12.71 -2.89 3.52
N SER A 176 -12.15 -3.52 4.55
CA SER A 176 -10.87 -3.19 5.15
C SER A 176 -9.81 -4.19 4.70
N ILE A 177 -8.85 -3.74 3.91
CA ILE A 177 -7.77 -4.54 3.32
C ILE A 177 -6.67 -4.75 4.37
N CYS A 178 -6.27 -5.99 4.65
CA CYS A 178 -5.26 -6.34 5.64
C CYS A 178 -4.18 -7.24 5.04
N GLU A 179 -3.33 -6.68 4.17
CA GLU A 179 -2.14 -7.35 3.61
C GLU A 179 -0.82 -6.69 4.05
N TRP A 180 -0.89 -5.94 5.15
CA TRP A 180 0.24 -5.39 5.89
C TRP A 180 1.10 -4.36 5.15
N GLY A 181 0.62 -3.80 4.04
CA GLY A 181 1.37 -2.87 3.21
C GLY A 181 2.36 -3.54 2.26
N THR A 182 2.36 -4.88 2.18
CA THR A 182 3.39 -5.68 1.50
C THR A 182 3.45 -5.40 0.00
N THR A 183 2.31 -5.07 -0.60
CA THR A 183 2.17 -4.75 -2.02
C THR A 183 1.75 -3.30 -2.28
N SER A 184 2.03 -2.40 -1.33
CA SER A 184 1.72 -0.96 -1.45
C SER A 184 0.24 -0.67 -1.75
N PRO A 185 -0.70 -1.09 -0.89
CA PRO A 185 -2.14 -0.99 -1.13
C PRO A 185 -2.63 0.45 -1.25
N TRP A 186 -1.86 1.42 -0.79
CA TRP A 186 -2.11 2.84 -1.06
C TRP A 186 -2.10 3.19 -2.55
N GLU A 187 -1.44 2.41 -3.41
CA GLU A 187 -1.38 2.66 -4.86
C GLU A 187 -2.56 2.06 -5.64
N TRP A 188 -3.21 1.00 -5.11
CA TRP A 188 -4.22 0.24 -5.85
C TRP A 188 -5.53 -0.01 -5.09
N GLY A 189 -5.55 0.19 -3.78
CA GLY A 189 -6.69 -0.09 -2.90
C GLY A 189 -7.86 0.87 -3.08
N LYS A 190 -7.60 2.08 -3.57
CA LYS A 190 -8.64 3.07 -3.87
C LYS A 190 -9.64 2.54 -4.89
N GLY A 191 -10.92 2.54 -4.52
CA GLY A 191 -12.00 1.99 -5.34
C GLY A 191 -12.18 0.48 -5.20
N ILE A 192 -11.34 -0.19 -4.41
CA ILE A 192 -11.49 -1.61 -4.01
C ILE A 192 -11.93 -1.67 -2.54
N GLY A 193 -11.12 -1.13 -1.63
CA GLY A 193 -11.40 -1.04 -0.21
C GLY A 193 -11.60 0.42 0.25
N ALA A 194 -12.19 0.59 1.42
CA ALA A 194 -12.35 1.90 2.06
C ALA A 194 -11.16 2.25 2.98
N MET A 195 -10.35 1.25 3.35
CA MET A 195 -9.13 1.40 4.12
C MET A 195 -8.19 0.23 3.87
N TRP A 196 -6.89 0.44 4.10
CA TRP A 196 -5.87 -0.60 3.93
C TRP A 196 -4.76 -0.49 4.95
N ARG A 197 -4.41 -1.63 5.56
CA ARG A 197 -3.27 -1.76 6.45
C ARG A 197 -1.99 -1.37 5.72
N THR A 198 -1.17 -0.55 6.37
CA THR A 198 0.07 0.02 5.80
C THR A 198 1.33 -0.65 6.32
N THR A 199 1.20 -1.44 7.39
CA THR A 199 2.33 -2.11 8.07
C THR A 199 1.91 -3.47 8.62
N ASN A 200 2.89 -4.25 9.06
CA ASN A 200 2.70 -5.36 10.02
C ASN A 200 1.96 -4.90 11.28
N ASP A 201 1.54 -5.88 12.07
CA ASP A 201 0.70 -5.66 13.23
C ASP A 201 1.36 -4.77 14.30
N ILE A 202 0.55 -3.84 14.80
CA ILE A 202 0.91 -3.05 15.98
C ILE A 202 1.04 -3.95 17.20
N GLN A 203 1.92 -3.55 18.09
CA GLN A 203 2.10 -4.17 19.39
C GLN A 203 1.95 -3.10 20.47
N ASP A 204 1.41 -3.50 21.63
CA ASP A 204 1.31 -2.69 22.84
C ASP A 204 2.71 -2.34 23.38
N CYS A 205 3.37 -1.41 22.72
CA CYS A 205 4.71 -0.90 23.01
C CYS A 205 4.94 0.41 22.24
N TYR A 206 5.85 1.24 22.75
CA TYR A 206 6.16 2.54 22.16
C TYR A 206 6.93 2.39 20.82
N ASP A 207 8.06 1.68 20.87
CA ASP A 207 9.09 1.63 19.83
C ASP A 207 9.66 0.22 19.61
N CYS A 208 8.99 -0.84 20.09
CA CYS A 208 9.51 -2.19 19.98
C CYS A 208 9.49 -2.72 18.54
N ILE A 209 10.38 -3.67 18.25
CA ILE A 209 10.41 -4.45 17.02
C ILE A 209 10.47 -5.91 17.45
N ARG A 210 9.50 -6.72 17.00
CA ARG A 210 9.45 -8.16 17.27
C ARG A 210 10.10 -8.92 16.13
N ASP A 211 10.72 -10.05 16.44
CA ASP A 211 11.41 -10.89 15.44
C ASP A 211 10.48 -11.40 14.34
N TRP A 212 9.20 -11.62 14.66
CA TRP A 212 8.17 -12.06 13.70
C TRP A 212 7.56 -10.91 12.89
N GLY A 213 7.97 -9.66 13.13
CA GLY A 213 7.63 -8.50 12.30
C GLY A 213 6.67 -7.47 12.93
N GLY A 214 6.00 -7.80 14.03
CA GLY A 214 5.16 -6.85 14.78
C GLY A 214 5.98 -5.70 15.37
N ILE A 215 5.41 -4.50 15.42
CA ILE A 215 6.14 -3.27 15.76
C ILE A 215 5.32 -2.30 16.62
N GLY A 216 6.01 -1.43 17.36
CA GLY A 216 5.36 -0.38 18.17
C GLY A 216 4.73 0.73 17.35
N TRP A 217 3.95 1.58 18.00
CA TRP A 217 3.20 2.61 17.29
C TRP A 217 4.09 3.70 16.66
N VAL A 218 5.26 4.01 17.24
CA VAL A 218 6.20 4.99 16.65
C VAL A 218 6.79 4.50 15.32
N PRO A 219 7.40 3.30 15.21
CA PRO A 219 7.88 2.82 13.91
C PRO A 219 6.76 2.66 12.88
N ILE A 220 5.51 2.37 13.28
CA ILE A 220 4.35 2.38 12.37
C ILE A 220 4.07 3.80 11.85
N MET A 221 4.04 4.79 12.74
CA MET A 221 3.85 6.19 12.37
C MET A 221 4.94 6.65 11.39
N GLU A 222 6.20 6.27 11.62
CA GLU A 222 7.32 6.58 10.71
C GLU A 222 7.10 6.01 9.30
N LYS A 223 6.59 4.78 9.19
CA LYS A 223 6.26 4.17 7.89
C LYS A 223 5.10 4.87 7.17
N ASN A 224 4.28 5.64 7.88
CA ASN A 224 3.13 6.35 7.33
C ASN A 224 3.43 7.80 6.91
N VAL A 225 4.61 8.35 7.22
CA VAL A 225 4.98 9.76 6.96
C VAL A 225 4.72 10.19 5.51
N ASN A 226 5.07 9.33 4.55
CA ASN A 226 5.01 9.63 3.13
C ASN A 226 3.70 9.18 2.45
N LEU A 227 2.73 8.67 3.20
CA LEU A 227 1.50 8.09 2.65
C LEU A 227 0.34 9.09 2.55
N ALA A 228 0.52 10.32 3.03
CA ALA A 228 -0.51 11.37 3.02
C ALA A 228 -1.19 11.61 1.66
N PRO A 229 -0.51 11.50 0.49
CA PRO A 229 -1.14 11.71 -0.82
C PRO A 229 -2.19 10.66 -1.21
N PHE A 230 -2.16 9.51 -0.55
CA PHE A 230 -3.00 8.36 -0.89
C PHE A 230 -4.25 8.24 -0.02
N ALA A 231 -4.35 9.00 1.07
CA ALA A 231 -5.52 9.01 1.95
C ALA A 231 -6.45 10.18 1.65
N GLY A 232 -7.76 9.94 1.80
CA GLY A 232 -8.79 10.95 1.64
C GLY A 232 -10.20 10.37 1.85
N PRO A 233 -11.25 11.20 1.71
CA PRO A 233 -12.63 10.75 1.85
C PRO A 233 -12.91 9.45 1.05
N GLY A 234 -13.35 8.41 1.75
CA GLY A 234 -13.68 7.09 1.21
C GLY A 234 -12.50 6.12 1.07
N HIS A 235 -11.28 6.50 1.45
CA HIS A 235 -10.09 5.66 1.28
C HIS A 235 -8.94 6.08 2.23
N TRP A 236 -8.63 5.25 3.22
CA TRP A 236 -7.74 5.63 4.33
C TRP A 236 -6.54 4.69 4.48
N ASN A 237 -5.38 5.29 4.77
CA ASN A 237 -4.23 4.55 5.30
C ASN A 237 -4.58 4.06 6.71
N ASP A 238 -4.45 2.77 6.94
CA ASP A 238 -4.68 2.13 8.22
C ASP A 238 -3.33 1.75 8.86
N PRO A 239 -2.85 2.53 9.84
CA PRO A 239 -1.70 2.18 10.67
C PRO A 239 -2.03 1.16 11.78
N ASP A 240 -3.11 0.40 11.64
CA ASP A 240 -3.58 -0.62 12.58
C ASP A 240 -4.30 -0.06 13.83
N MET A 241 -4.83 -0.97 14.64
CA MET A 241 -5.67 -0.69 15.80
C MET A 241 -4.98 0.14 16.89
N LEU A 242 -5.78 0.80 17.73
CA LEU A 242 -5.30 1.56 18.88
C LEU A 242 -5.00 0.61 20.06
N GLU A 243 -3.77 0.71 20.58
CA GLU A 243 -3.32 0.03 21.82
C GLU A 243 -3.63 0.84 23.09
N VAL A 244 -4.37 1.94 22.95
CA VAL A 244 -4.74 2.82 24.05
C VAL A 244 -5.57 2.06 25.09
N GLY A 245 -5.05 1.96 26.32
CA GLY A 245 -5.71 1.24 27.40
C GLY A 245 -5.39 -0.24 27.50
N ASN A 246 -4.50 -0.75 26.65
CA ASN A 246 -3.79 -2.00 26.90
C ASN A 246 -2.66 -1.77 27.92
N LYS A 247 -1.93 -2.83 28.27
CA LYS A 247 -1.21 -2.90 29.56
C LYS A 247 0.13 -2.16 29.57
N ALA A 248 0.78 -1.99 28.43
CA ALA A 248 2.18 -1.56 28.39
C ALA A 248 2.36 -0.05 28.28
N LEU A 249 1.54 0.64 27.48
CA LEU A 249 1.66 2.09 27.30
C LEU A 249 1.18 2.86 28.53
N ASN A 250 1.98 3.84 28.98
CA ASN A 250 1.54 4.76 30.03
C ASN A 250 0.58 5.84 29.48
N TYR A 251 0.02 6.67 30.36
CA TYR A 251 -0.93 7.73 29.99
C TYR A 251 -0.39 8.71 28.95
N THR A 252 0.86 9.15 29.10
CA THR A 252 1.51 10.10 28.19
C THR A 252 1.68 9.48 26.81
N GLU A 253 2.12 8.22 26.76
CA GLU A 253 2.31 7.46 25.53
C GLU A 253 0.97 7.14 24.84
N CYS A 254 -0.08 6.80 25.61
CA CYS A 254 -1.44 6.61 25.08
C CYS A 254 -1.98 7.89 24.43
N ARG A 255 -1.75 9.06 25.06
CA ARG A 255 -2.16 10.36 24.47
C ARG A 255 -1.37 10.69 23.21
N ALA A 256 -0.07 10.38 23.18
CA ALA A 256 0.77 10.56 22.01
C ALA A 256 0.29 9.68 20.85
N HIS A 257 0.12 8.38 21.10
CA HIS A 257 -0.44 7.40 20.16
C HIS A 257 -1.77 7.87 19.56
N PHE A 258 -2.77 8.12 20.41
CA PHE A 258 -4.09 8.56 19.96
C PHE A 258 -4.06 9.86 19.15
N SER A 259 -3.25 10.83 19.59
CA SER A 259 -3.10 12.10 18.88
C SER A 259 -2.51 11.90 17.49
N MET A 260 -1.52 11.02 17.34
CA MET A 260 -0.89 10.79 16.04
C MET A 260 -1.80 10.03 15.09
N TRP A 261 -2.59 9.05 15.55
CA TRP A 261 -3.62 8.42 14.72
C TRP A 261 -4.67 9.45 14.25
N CYS A 262 -5.03 10.41 15.12
CA CYS A 262 -5.92 11.50 14.74
C CYS A 262 -5.28 12.44 13.69
N MET A 263 -4.01 12.80 13.88
CA MET A 263 -3.26 13.62 12.93
C MET A 263 -3.12 12.93 11.58
N LEU A 264 -2.90 11.61 11.57
CA LEU A 264 -2.74 10.82 10.35
C LEU A 264 -4.05 10.60 9.57
N ALA A 265 -5.20 11.04 10.09
CA ALA A 265 -6.51 10.67 9.56
C ALA A 265 -6.67 9.13 9.44
N ALA A 266 -6.12 8.41 10.41
CA ALA A 266 -6.21 6.96 10.50
C ALA A 266 -7.62 6.53 10.97
N PRO A 267 -8.11 5.34 10.58
CA PRO A 267 -9.21 4.68 11.27
C PRO A 267 -8.93 4.61 12.78
N LEU A 268 -9.92 4.94 13.61
CA LEU A 268 -9.79 4.89 15.07
C LEU A 268 -10.50 3.64 15.59
N ILE A 269 -9.83 2.49 15.43
CA ILE A 269 -10.34 1.19 15.88
C ILE A 269 -9.70 0.85 17.23
N ALA A 270 -10.46 0.93 18.32
CA ALA A 270 -9.98 0.58 19.66
C ALA A 270 -9.72 -0.93 19.77
N GLY A 271 -8.56 -1.32 20.31
CA GLY A 271 -8.18 -2.72 20.53
C GLY A 271 -8.25 -3.19 21.99
N ASN A 272 -8.65 -2.32 22.93
CA ASN A 272 -8.66 -2.63 24.36
C ASN A 272 -10.00 -3.25 24.82
N ASN A 273 -10.05 -3.74 26.06
CA ASN A 273 -11.30 -4.22 26.66
C ASN A 273 -12.15 -3.05 27.17
N ILE A 274 -13.11 -2.61 26.34
CA ILE A 274 -14.01 -1.48 26.64
C ILE A 274 -14.87 -1.73 27.88
N SER A 275 -15.28 -2.97 28.13
CA SER A 275 -16.17 -3.30 29.26
C SER A 275 -15.53 -3.02 30.62
N THR A 276 -14.21 -3.19 30.72
CA THR A 276 -13.42 -2.96 31.95
C THR A 276 -12.58 -1.69 31.89
N MET A 277 -12.71 -0.88 30.84
CA MET A 277 -11.94 0.34 30.63
C MET A 277 -12.23 1.39 31.72
N ASN A 278 -11.18 1.99 32.27
CA ASN A 278 -11.30 3.08 33.26
C ASN A 278 -11.57 4.45 32.61
N ASP A 279 -11.96 5.42 33.43
CA ASP A 279 -12.33 6.77 32.97
C ASP A 279 -11.17 7.52 32.31
N THR A 280 -9.94 7.36 32.80
CA THR A 280 -8.75 8.01 32.21
C THR A 280 -8.52 7.58 30.77
N ILE A 281 -8.63 6.28 30.47
CA ILE A 281 -8.50 5.74 29.12
C ILE A 281 -9.70 6.15 28.26
N ARG A 282 -10.92 6.10 28.82
CA ARG A 282 -12.12 6.59 28.13
C ARG A 282 -11.92 8.04 27.67
N ASP A 283 -11.44 8.91 28.56
CA ASP A 283 -11.27 10.33 28.28
C ASP A 283 -10.23 10.59 27.17
N ILE A 284 -9.24 9.70 26.99
CA ILE A 284 -8.34 9.72 25.82
C ILE A 284 -9.13 9.36 24.56
N LEU A 285 -9.78 8.20 24.56
CA LEU A 285 -10.48 7.67 23.38
C LEU A 285 -11.68 8.54 22.96
N THR A 286 -12.29 9.28 23.88
CA THR A 286 -13.46 10.14 23.59
C THR A 286 -13.12 11.62 23.57
N ALA A 287 -11.85 12.01 23.40
CA ALA A 287 -11.41 13.41 23.43
C ALA A 287 -11.97 14.20 22.23
N PRO A 288 -12.98 15.08 22.40
CA PRO A 288 -13.80 15.57 21.28
C PRO A 288 -13.02 16.43 20.30
N GLU A 289 -12.13 17.30 20.79
CA GLU A 289 -11.34 18.20 19.91
C GLU A 289 -10.18 17.49 19.22
N ILE A 290 -9.71 16.37 19.76
CA ILE A 290 -8.69 15.52 19.14
C ILE A 290 -9.33 14.66 18.05
N ILE A 291 -10.49 14.05 18.34
CA ILE A 291 -11.30 13.31 17.34
C ILE A 291 -11.73 14.25 16.21
N ALA A 292 -12.09 15.50 16.51
CA ALA A 292 -12.48 16.47 15.48
C ALA A 292 -11.37 16.72 14.43
N ILE A 293 -10.09 16.56 14.80
CA ILE A 293 -8.97 16.62 13.84
C ILE A 293 -9.04 15.42 12.89
N ASN A 294 -9.27 14.22 13.42
CA ASN A 294 -9.39 12.98 12.64
C ASN A 294 -10.60 13.04 11.70
N GLN A 295 -11.74 13.48 12.22
CA GLN A 295 -13.03 13.53 11.53
C GLN A 295 -13.24 14.83 10.72
N ASP A 296 -12.21 15.65 10.53
CA ASP A 296 -12.30 16.87 9.73
C ASP A 296 -12.67 16.55 8.27
N LYS A 297 -13.62 17.30 7.73
CA LYS A 297 -14.21 17.06 6.39
C LYS A 297 -13.24 17.23 5.23
N LEU A 298 -12.12 17.92 5.42
CA LEU A 298 -11.09 18.01 4.39
C LEU A 298 -10.44 16.64 4.16
N GLY A 299 -10.47 15.75 5.16
CA GLY A 299 -10.02 14.37 5.03
C GLY A 299 -8.54 14.23 4.71
N LYS A 300 -7.71 15.25 5.01
CA LYS A 300 -6.27 15.19 4.78
C LYS A 300 -5.56 14.51 5.93
N GLN A 301 -4.71 13.54 5.61
CA GLN A 301 -3.68 13.06 6.52
C GLN A 301 -2.67 14.19 6.82
N GLY A 302 -2.23 14.28 8.07
CA GLY A 302 -1.21 15.23 8.51
C GLY A 302 0.17 14.91 7.95
N THR A 303 0.98 15.94 7.75
CA THR A 303 2.34 15.85 7.21
C THR A 303 3.36 16.27 8.28
N ARG A 304 4.52 15.61 8.30
CA ARG A 304 5.64 16.00 9.15
C ARG A 304 6.41 17.12 8.49
N ILE A 305 6.55 18.26 9.18
CA ILE A 305 7.29 19.42 8.67
C ILE A 305 8.73 19.47 9.17
N ARG A 306 9.01 18.84 10.33
CA ARG A 306 10.35 18.81 10.92
C ARG A 306 10.54 17.55 11.78
N ASN A 307 11.74 17.00 11.76
CA ASN A 307 12.22 15.98 12.69
C ASN A 307 13.68 16.26 13.03
N GLU A 308 13.95 16.65 14.27
CA GLU A 308 15.29 16.94 14.77
C GLU A 308 15.57 15.99 15.94
N ASN A 309 16.32 14.91 15.67
CA ASN A 309 16.72 13.92 16.69
C ASN A 309 15.54 13.37 17.52
N GLY A 310 14.38 13.15 16.89
CA GLY A 310 13.18 12.63 17.56
C GLY A 310 12.25 13.72 18.12
N LEU A 311 12.56 15.00 17.91
CA LEU A 311 11.64 16.11 18.16
C LEU A 311 10.92 16.43 16.85
N GLN A 312 9.66 16.00 16.75
CA GLN A 312 8.89 16.07 15.51
C GLN A 312 7.81 17.14 15.56
N VAL A 313 7.67 17.87 14.46
CA VAL A 313 6.58 18.83 14.26
C VAL A 313 5.74 18.34 13.09
N TRP A 314 4.44 18.22 13.33
CA TRP A 314 3.45 17.77 12.35
C TRP A 314 2.37 18.82 12.17
N GLN A 315 1.83 18.92 10.97
CA GLN A 315 0.69 19.78 10.65
C GLN A 315 -0.43 19.00 9.97
N LYS A 316 -1.67 19.43 10.16
CA LYS A 316 -2.84 18.95 9.42
C LYS A 316 -3.75 20.14 9.10
N PRO A 317 -3.86 20.54 7.82
CA PRO A 317 -4.84 21.53 7.42
C PRO A 317 -6.26 21.04 7.70
N LEU A 318 -7.10 21.93 8.25
CA LEU A 318 -8.49 21.64 8.56
C LEU A 318 -9.44 22.40 7.62
N SER A 319 -10.67 21.92 7.53
CA SER A 319 -11.71 22.47 6.64
C SER A 319 -12.13 23.91 6.96
N ASP A 320 -11.91 24.38 8.20
CA ASP A 320 -12.17 25.76 8.63
C ASP A 320 -11.02 26.74 8.26
N GLY A 321 -9.94 26.24 7.65
CA GLY A 321 -8.76 27.03 7.27
C GLY A 321 -7.70 27.13 8.36
N SER A 322 -7.98 26.62 9.57
CA SER A 322 -7.00 26.48 10.65
C SER A 322 -6.03 25.32 10.37
N ILE A 323 -4.96 25.24 11.16
CA ILE A 323 -4.00 24.14 11.11
C ILE A 323 -3.97 23.48 12.50
N ALA A 324 -4.20 22.17 12.56
CA ALA A 324 -3.80 21.39 13.73
C ALA A 324 -2.29 21.14 13.69
N VAL A 325 -1.61 21.38 14.79
CA VAL A 325 -0.17 21.13 14.97
C VAL A 325 0.05 20.16 16.10
N ALA A 326 0.86 19.13 15.87
CA ALA A 326 1.36 18.25 16.91
C ALA A 326 2.88 18.44 17.07
N LEU A 327 3.29 18.80 18.30
CA LEU A 327 4.67 18.78 18.75
C LEU A 327 4.89 17.46 19.48
N LEU A 328 5.51 16.49 18.80
CA LEU A 328 5.71 15.12 19.28
C LEU A 328 7.18 14.93 19.71
N ASN A 329 7.39 14.57 20.97
CA ASN A 329 8.70 14.24 21.51
C ASN A 329 8.83 12.71 21.61
N VAL A 330 9.56 12.07 20.71
CA VAL A 330 9.82 10.62 20.81
C VAL A 330 11.00 10.26 21.70
N THR A 331 11.70 11.26 22.25
CA THR A 331 12.88 11.05 23.11
C THR A 331 12.48 10.71 24.55
N GLN A 332 13.46 10.28 25.35
CA GLN A 332 13.28 9.90 26.75
C GLN A 332 13.39 11.07 27.74
N SER A 333 13.57 12.30 27.25
CA SER A 333 13.69 13.50 28.10
C SER A 333 12.71 14.58 27.64
N PRO A 334 12.13 15.38 28.56
CA PRO A 334 11.36 16.56 28.18
C PRO A 334 12.18 17.50 27.30
N ALA A 335 11.52 18.14 26.34
CA ALA A 335 12.17 19.05 25.41
C ALA A 335 11.30 20.28 25.14
N LYS A 336 11.97 21.43 25.01
CA LYS A 336 11.30 22.65 24.52
C LYS A 336 11.18 22.58 23.01
N MET A 337 9.96 22.57 22.52
CA MET A 337 9.64 22.47 21.09
C MET A 337 8.87 23.70 20.62
N TYR A 338 8.88 23.94 19.32
CA TYR A 338 8.21 25.09 18.73
C TYR A 338 7.72 24.82 17.31
N VAL A 339 6.86 25.71 16.81
CA VAL A 339 6.51 25.86 15.40
C VAL A 339 6.38 27.34 15.08
N THR A 340 6.84 27.79 13.92
CA THR A 340 6.60 29.17 13.47
C THR A 340 5.32 29.26 12.64
N LEU A 341 4.68 30.43 12.60
CA LEU A 341 3.51 30.67 11.77
C LEU A 341 3.83 30.50 10.28
N GLU A 342 5.02 30.93 9.85
CA GLU A 342 5.50 30.76 8.49
C GLU A 342 5.60 29.29 8.08
N GLU A 343 6.08 28.41 8.98
CA GLU A 343 6.19 26.97 8.70
C GLU A 343 4.85 26.31 8.37
N ILE A 344 3.76 26.82 8.94
CA ILE A 344 2.39 26.32 8.76
C ILE A 344 1.53 27.24 7.85
N GLY A 345 2.17 28.13 7.10
CA GLY A 345 1.54 28.93 6.04
C GLY A 345 0.72 30.14 6.51
N PHE A 346 0.96 30.64 7.73
CA PHE A 346 0.39 31.88 8.26
C PHE A 346 1.40 33.03 8.22
N LYS A 347 0.90 34.27 8.22
CA LYS A 347 1.74 35.48 8.24
C LYS A 347 2.33 35.73 9.63
N ASN A 348 3.63 36.01 9.67
CA ASN A 348 4.32 36.58 10.83
C ASN A 348 3.87 38.03 11.09
N GLY A 349 4.09 38.52 12.32
CA GLY A 349 3.73 39.87 12.77
C GLY A 349 2.24 40.12 12.98
N LEU A 350 1.37 39.14 12.68
CA LEU A 350 -0.08 39.24 12.85
C LEU A 350 -0.58 38.25 13.89
N LYS A 351 -1.51 38.70 14.73
CA LYS A 351 -2.07 37.87 15.80
C LYS A 351 -2.77 36.63 15.22
N SER A 352 -2.35 35.46 15.69
CA SER A 352 -2.99 34.17 15.44
C SER A 352 -3.47 33.55 16.76
N SER A 353 -4.68 33.01 16.76
CA SER A 353 -5.23 32.32 17.94
C SER A 353 -4.66 30.92 18.04
N VAL A 354 -4.41 30.47 19.27
CA VAL A 354 -3.87 29.15 19.57
C VAL A 354 -4.75 28.49 20.63
N ARG A 355 -5.28 27.31 20.33
CA ARG A 355 -6.07 26.51 21.27
C ARG A 355 -5.36 25.20 21.56
N ASN A 356 -5.12 24.88 22.84
CA ASN A 356 -4.67 23.56 23.25
C ASN A 356 -5.86 22.60 23.30
N LEU A 357 -5.82 21.54 22.49
CA LEU A 357 -6.98 20.69 22.23
C LEU A 357 -7.22 19.64 23.30
N TRP A 358 -6.16 19.16 23.95
CA TRP A 358 -6.28 18.25 25.08
C TRP A 358 -6.82 18.96 26.32
N ASN A 359 -6.33 20.17 26.60
CA ASN A 359 -6.75 20.95 27.76
C ASN A 359 -7.99 21.81 27.48
N ARG A 360 -8.48 21.82 26.22
CA ARG A 360 -9.63 22.61 25.74
C ARG A 360 -9.53 24.09 26.12
N LYS A 361 -8.32 24.62 26.04
CA LYS A 361 -7.96 25.94 26.58
C LYS A 361 -7.40 26.84 25.48
N GLU A 362 -7.98 28.03 25.36
CA GLU A 362 -7.38 29.12 24.59
C GLU A 362 -6.08 29.57 25.26
N LEU A 363 -5.02 29.64 24.48
CA LEU A 363 -3.73 30.16 24.89
C LEU A 363 -3.59 31.62 24.42
N PRO A 364 -2.63 32.39 24.97
CA PRO A 364 -2.32 33.71 24.46
C PRO A 364 -2.04 33.67 22.95
N ALA A 365 -2.61 34.63 22.22
CA ALA A 365 -2.36 34.77 20.79
C ALA A 365 -0.87 35.00 20.52
N ILE A 366 -0.38 34.42 19.43
CA ILE A 366 1.01 34.53 18.99
C ILE A 366 1.11 35.41 17.74
N THR A 367 2.26 36.01 17.52
CA THR A 367 2.54 36.79 16.28
C THR A 367 3.44 36.05 15.31
N ASP A 368 4.29 35.14 15.79
CA ASP A 368 5.34 34.52 14.97
C ASP A 368 5.61 33.06 15.34
N ILE A 369 5.64 32.72 16.64
CA ILE A 369 6.06 31.40 17.13
C ILE A 369 5.14 30.88 18.23
N PHE A 370 4.74 29.61 18.11
CA PHE A 370 4.22 28.84 19.24
C PHE A 370 5.35 27.98 19.81
N GLN A 371 5.59 28.06 21.12
CA GLN A 371 6.62 27.27 21.80
C GLN A 371 6.10 26.77 23.14
N THR A 372 6.48 25.55 23.51
CA THR A 372 6.09 24.92 24.78
C THR A 372 7.07 23.80 25.13
N GLU A 373 7.10 23.43 26.41
CA GLU A 373 7.72 22.19 26.84
C GLU A 373 6.81 21.00 26.47
N VAL A 374 7.44 19.91 26.04
CA VAL A 374 6.78 18.64 25.70
C VAL A 374 7.49 17.54 26.48
N GLU A 375 6.72 16.83 27.30
CA GLU A 375 7.20 15.69 28.11
C GLU A 375 7.90 14.63 27.26
N ALA A 376 8.78 13.86 27.90
CA ALA A 376 9.37 12.67 27.28
C ALA A 376 8.28 11.74 26.75
N ARG A 377 8.45 11.22 25.53
CA ARG A 377 7.48 10.32 24.87
C ARG A 377 6.05 10.89 24.77
N GLY A 378 5.93 12.21 24.82
CA GLY A 378 4.67 12.94 24.89
C GLY A 378 4.36 13.78 23.66
N VAL A 379 3.17 14.38 23.67
CA VAL A 379 2.70 15.25 22.59
C VAL A 379 1.98 16.48 23.15
N VAL A 380 2.15 17.63 22.49
CA VAL A 380 1.23 18.77 22.60
C VAL A 380 0.53 18.97 21.26
N VAL A 381 -0.80 19.00 21.29
CA VAL A 381 -1.63 19.25 20.09
C VAL A 381 -2.37 20.57 20.25
N VAL A 382 -2.18 21.46 19.28
CA VAL A 382 -2.85 22.78 19.23
C VAL A 382 -3.55 22.99 17.90
N LYS A 383 -4.64 23.76 17.90
CA LYS A 383 -5.22 24.34 16.69
C LYS A 383 -4.81 25.80 16.58
N ILE A 384 -4.22 26.17 15.46
CA ILE A 384 -3.76 27.53 15.18
C ILE A 384 -4.59 28.11 14.03
N GLN A 385 -5.15 29.28 14.26
CA GLN A 385 -5.86 30.06 13.23
C GLN A 385 -5.20 31.43 13.10
N GLY A 386 -4.78 31.74 11.88
CA GLY A 386 -4.16 33.02 11.54
C GLY A 386 -4.58 33.48 10.15
N GLN A 387 -4.04 34.63 9.74
CA GLN A 387 -4.18 35.07 8.36
C GLN A 387 -3.20 34.28 7.48
N LYS A 388 -3.70 33.60 6.45
CA LYS A 388 -2.85 32.91 5.47
C LYS A 388 -1.89 33.89 4.81
N ALA A 389 -0.63 33.47 4.67
CA ALA A 389 0.29 34.18 3.80
C ALA A 389 -0.20 34.03 2.33
N PRO A 390 -0.11 35.06 1.47
CA PRO A 390 -0.19 34.82 0.02
C PRO A 390 0.87 33.78 -0.35
N VAL A 391 0.62 32.88 -1.31
CA VAL A 391 1.53 31.78 -1.72
C VAL A 391 2.97 32.24 -1.54
N SER A 392 3.63 31.73 -0.52
CA SER A 392 4.91 32.28 -0.06
C SER A 392 6.03 31.27 -0.18
N VAL A 393 5.70 29.98 -0.37
CA VAL A 393 6.72 28.92 -0.39
C VAL A 393 6.28 27.75 -1.28
N LEU A 394 7.19 27.31 -2.15
CA LEU A 394 7.21 25.94 -2.69
C LEU A 394 8.12 25.11 -1.81
N LYS A 395 7.68 23.91 -1.41
CA LYS A 395 8.52 22.97 -0.67
C LYS A 395 8.44 21.60 -1.32
N PHE A 396 9.56 20.91 -1.45
CA PHE A 396 9.51 19.45 -1.62
C PHE A 396 9.13 18.83 -0.27
N ASN A 397 8.31 17.77 -0.30
CA ASN A 397 7.99 16.97 0.88
C ASN A 397 9.24 16.44 1.58
N GLU A 398 10.32 16.27 0.83
CA GLU A 398 11.65 15.91 1.31
C GLU A 398 12.71 16.82 0.68
N THR A 399 13.60 17.40 1.49
CA THR A 399 14.69 18.26 1.02
C THR A 399 15.98 17.49 0.75
N ALA A 400 16.10 16.28 1.31
CA ALA A 400 17.16 15.31 1.08
C ALA A 400 16.53 13.98 0.65
N ILE A 401 16.72 13.62 -0.61
CA ILE A 401 16.13 12.44 -1.23
C ILE A 401 17.24 11.44 -1.49
N GLU A 402 17.14 10.23 -0.96
CA GLU A 402 18.05 9.13 -1.28
C GLU A 402 17.39 8.17 -2.29
N LEU A 403 18.08 7.85 -3.38
CA LEU A 403 17.71 6.75 -4.28
C LEU A 403 18.98 6.09 -4.81
N THR A 404 18.95 4.81 -5.16
CA THR A 404 20.06 4.19 -5.88
C THR A 404 20.03 4.61 -7.35
N HIS A 405 21.17 4.59 -8.04
CA HIS A 405 21.25 5.10 -9.42
C HIS A 405 20.43 4.30 -10.46
N ASP A 406 19.81 3.19 -10.06
CA ASP A 406 18.96 2.32 -10.91
C ASP A 406 17.49 2.28 -10.43
N ASN A 407 17.11 3.13 -9.46
CA ASN A 407 15.77 3.18 -8.89
C ASN A 407 15.02 4.47 -9.23
N HIS A 408 13.68 4.36 -9.20
CA HIS A 408 12.77 5.49 -9.32
C HIS A 408 12.21 5.87 -7.97
N ARG A 409 12.01 7.15 -7.73
CA ARG A 409 11.40 7.65 -6.50
C ARG A 409 10.33 8.69 -6.78
N LEU A 410 9.23 8.63 -6.04
CA LEU A 410 8.19 9.66 -6.07
C LEU A 410 8.55 10.78 -5.09
N VAL A 411 8.44 12.01 -5.56
CA VAL A 411 8.63 13.24 -4.79
C VAL A 411 7.41 14.14 -4.98
N GLN A 412 6.95 14.76 -3.91
CA GLN A 412 5.79 15.64 -3.96
C GLN A 412 6.21 17.08 -3.66
N ILE A 413 5.61 18.03 -4.37
CA ILE A 413 5.80 19.46 -4.13
C ILE A 413 4.57 19.98 -3.40
N GLU A 414 4.78 20.40 -2.16
CA GLU A 414 3.79 21.10 -1.36
C GLU A 414 3.74 22.58 -1.74
N VAL A 415 2.53 23.08 -1.95
CA VAL A 415 2.25 24.50 -2.24
C VAL A 415 1.45 25.08 -1.08
N LEU A 416 2.06 26.01 -0.34
CA LEU A 416 1.45 26.65 0.82
C LEU A 416 1.20 28.15 0.53
N PRO A 417 -0.04 28.68 0.61
CA PRO A 417 -1.36 28.03 0.52
C PRO A 417 -2.15 28.33 -0.77
N SER A 418 -2.80 27.28 -1.28
CA SER A 418 -4.10 27.20 -2.01
C SER A 418 -4.44 28.14 -3.18
N VAL A 419 -3.49 28.45 -4.05
CA VAL A 419 -3.80 28.61 -5.48
C VAL A 419 -2.86 27.69 -6.23
N THR A 420 -3.38 26.83 -7.11
CA THR A 420 -2.56 25.94 -7.95
C THR A 420 -1.74 26.80 -8.91
N PRO A 421 -0.43 26.98 -8.72
CA PRO A 421 0.41 27.61 -9.73
C PRO A 421 0.70 26.55 -10.80
N VAL A 422 0.99 26.97 -12.03
CA VAL A 422 1.65 26.04 -12.96
C VAL A 422 3.08 25.87 -12.43
N ILE A 423 3.48 24.65 -12.07
CA ILE A 423 4.81 24.37 -11.52
C ILE A 423 5.71 23.86 -12.63
N VAL A 424 6.83 24.55 -12.85
CA VAL A 424 7.91 24.07 -13.72
C VAL A 424 8.94 23.37 -12.85
N VAL A 425 9.21 22.10 -13.12
CA VAL A 425 10.25 21.35 -12.43
C VAL A 425 11.38 21.04 -13.40
N SER A 426 12.60 21.32 -12.97
CA SER A 426 13.85 21.12 -13.72
C SER A 426 14.86 20.37 -12.86
N SER A 427 15.78 19.65 -13.48
CA SER A 427 16.91 19.00 -12.82
C SER A 427 18.23 19.43 -13.44
N ASN A 428 19.34 19.07 -12.79
CA ASN A 428 20.64 19.02 -13.47
C ASN A 428 20.72 17.81 -14.42
N GLU A 429 21.82 17.69 -15.19
CA GLU A 429 22.01 16.64 -16.20
C GLU A 429 22.17 15.21 -15.64
N GLU A 430 22.28 15.07 -14.31
CA GLU A 430 22.53 13.79 -13.64
C GLU A 430 21.26 13.00 -13.33
N ILE A 431 20.08 13.59 -13.55
CA ILE A 431 18.77 12.93 -13.49
C ILE A 431 18.47 12.30 -14.86
N ALA A 432 18.12 11.01 -14.85
CA ALA A 432 17.75 10.21 -16.01
C ALA A 432 16.38 10.63 -16.55
N SER A 433 15.41 10.77 -15.65
CA SER A 433 14.06 11.20 -15.99
C SER A 433 13.41 11.95 -14.83
N LEU A 434 12.53 12.88 -15.19
CA LEU A 434 11.69 13.65 -14.29
C LEU A 434 10.30 13.74 -14.94
N SER A 435 9.29 13.06 -14.39
CA SER A 435 7.97 12.97 -15.00
C SER A 435 6.84 13.27 -14.00
N LEU A 436 5.82 14.01 -14.43
CA LEU A 436 4.63 14.27 -13.63
C LEU A 436 3.74 13.03 -13.63
N VAL A 437 3.42 12.51 -12.44
CA VAL A 437 2.60 11.30 -12.27
C VAL A 437 1.34 11.51 -11.43
N GLY A 438 1.17 12.71 -10.87
CA GLY A 438 0.00 13.11 -10.09
C GLY A 438 -0.02 14.61 -9.84
N VAL A 439 -1.01 15.11 -9.09
CA VAL A 439 -1.09 16.55 -8.74
C VAL A 439 0.13 16.93 -7.88
N ASN A 440 1.03 17.73 -8.46
CA ASN A 440 2.31 18.14 -7.86
C ASN A 440 3.20 16.95 -7.41
N THR A 441 3.01 15.77 -7.99
CA THR A 441 3.81 14.58 -7.71
C THR A 441 4.64 14.22 -8.93
N TYR A 442 5.96 14.18 -8.74
CA TYR A 442 6.94 13.90 -9.78
C TYR A 442 7.67 12.60 -9.47
N ARG A 443 7.93 11.80 -10.49
CA ARG A 443 8.84 10.66 -10.44
C ARG A 443 10.23 11.10 -10.89
N ILE A 444 11.25 10.74 -10.14
CA ILE A 444 12.65 11.00 -10.45
C ILE A 444 13.42 9.68 -10.61
N ALA A 445 14.35 9.66 -11.56
CA ALA A 445 15.37 8.61 -11.72
C ALA A 445 16.74 9.26 -11.93
N ALA A 446 17.82 8.65 -11.45
CA ALA A 446 19.18 9.17 -11.59
C ALA A 446 19.97 8.37 -12.64
N LYS A 447 21.01 8.98 -13.25
CA LYS A 447 21.89 8.30 -14.23
C LYS A 447 23.15 7.68 -13.63
N LYS A 448 23.57 8.15 -12.45
CA LYS A 448 24.84 7.75 -11.82
C LYS A 448 24.83 8.07 -10.33
N GLU A 449 25.68 7.37 -9.57
CA GLU A 449 25.99 7.71 -8.19
C GLU A 449 26.48 9.16 -8.08
N GLY A 450 26.09 9.84 -7.00
CA GLY A 450 26.53 11.21 -6.73
C GLY A 450 25.48 12.06 -6.02
N LYS A 451 25.60 13.38 -6.16
CA LYS A 451 24.63 14.33 -5.62
C LYS A 451 24.09 15.20 -6.74
N CYS A 452 22.79 15.10 -6.97
CA CYS A 452 22.08 15.95 -7.91
C CYS A 452 21.05 16.85 -7.22
N THR A 453 20.48 17.78 -7.97
CA THR A 453 19.43 18.68 -7.46
C THR A 453 18.25 18.73 -8.41
N ILE A 454 17.06 18.80 -7.82
CA ILE A 454 15.81 19.09 -8.53
C ILE A 454 15.28 20.43 -8.03
N LYS A 455 14.80 21.26 -8.95
CA LYS A 455 14.27 22.59 -8.67
C LYS A 455 12.84 22.69 -9.18
N ALA A 456 11.91 23.01 -8.28
CA ALA A 456 10.55 23.38 -8.64
C ALA A 456 10.45 24.91 -8.65
N THR A 457 9.78 25.50 -9.64
CA THR A 457 9.57 26.95 -9.76
C THR A 457 8.11 27.24 -10.08
N ALA A 458 7.51 28.20 -9.39
CA ALA A 458 6.15 28.64 -9.66
C ALA A 458 6.09 29.38 -11.00
N SER A 459 4.94 29.35 -11.68
CA SER A 459 4.76 29.94 -13.02
C SER A 459 4.97 31.44 -13.09
N ASP A 460 4.83 32.14 -11.97
CA ASP A 460 5.13 33.57 -11.87
C ASP A 460 6.63 33.85 -11.63
N GLY A 461 7.45 32.81 -11.52
CA GLY A 461 8.88 32.86 -11.27
C GLY A 461 9.28 33.32 -9.87
N LYS A 462 8.32 33.60 -8.98
CA LYS A 462 8.59 34.24 -7.68
C LYS A 462 9.07 33.27 -6.61
N PHE A 463 8.71 31.99 -6.75
CA PHE A 463 9.01 30.97 -5.76
C PHE A 463 9.74 29.82 -6.41
N SER A 464 10.76 29.29 -5.73
CA SER A 464 11.37 28.04 -6.12
C SER A 464 11.77 27.21 -4.90
N ALA A 465 11.58 25.90 -5.00
CA ALA A 465 12.13 24.93 -4.06
C ALA A 465 13.30 24.20 -4.73
N VAL A 466 14.30 23.81 -3.95
CA VAL A 466 15.36 22.89 -4.40
C VAL A 466 15.41 21.73 -3.42
N ALA A 467 15.46 20.50 -3.95
CA ALA A 467 15.80 19.32 -3.16
C ALA A 467 17.12 18.75 -3.65
N THR A 468 17.93 18.26 -2.71
CA THR A 468 19.15 17.51 -3.03
C THR A 468 18.81 16.04 -3.09
N VAL A 469 19.22 15.41 -4.17
CA VAL A 469 19.09 13.98 -4.39
C VAL A 469 20.47 13.36 -4.22
N LYS A 470 20.65 12.54 -3.19
CA LYS A 470 21.85 11.72 -3.00
C LYS A 470 21.59 10.38 -3.66
N VAL A 471 22.34 10.12 -4.71
CA VAL A 471 22.26 8.89 -5.47
C VAL A 471 23.26 7.90 -4.91
N LEU A 472 22.77 6.82 -4.32
CA LEU A 472 23.57 5.75 -3.75
C LEU A 472 24.08 4.80 -4.84
N PRO A 473 25.16 4.03 -4.59
CA PRO A 473 25.57 2.92 -5.44
C PRO A 473 24.40 1.97 -5.70
N SER A 474 24.39 1.30 -6.86
CA SER A 474 23.39 0.26 -7.13
C SER A 474 23.46 -0.84 -6.08
N ASP A 475 22.29 -1.23 -5.57
CA ASP A 475 22.16 -2.41 -4.72
C ASP A 475 22.24 -3.70 -5.57
N ILE A 476 22.21 -3.59 -6.91
CA ILE A 476 22.37 -4.71 -7.83
C ILE A 476 23.82 -5.23 -7.75
N PRO A 477 24.03 -6.52 -7.42
CA PRO A 477 25.36 -7.06 -7.23
C PRO A 477 26.07 -7.25 -8.58
N SER A 478 27.35 -6.89 -8.63
CA SER A 478 28.24 -7.27 -9.74
C SER A 478 28.22 -8.80 -9.94
N PRO A 479 28.19 -9.31 -11.18
CA PRO A 479 28.38 -8.61 -12.46
C PRO A 479 27.09 -8.12 -13.13
N TRP A 480 25.97 -8.03 -12.41
CA TRP A 480 24.68 -7.65 -12.99
C TRP A 480 24.55 -6.12 -13.10
N THR A 481 23.85 -5.67 -14.13
CA THR A 481 23.48 -4.28 -14.40
C THR A 481 21.98 -4.20 -14.69
N PHE A 482 21.37 -3.03 -14.49
CA PHE A 482 19.96 -2.78 -14.79
C PHE A 482 19.81 -1.82 -15.97
N ASP A 483 18.92 -2.17 -16.89
CA ASP A 483 18.57 -1.39 -18.07
C ASP A 483 17.06 -1.30 -18.27
N GLU A 484 16.59 -0.13 -18.69
CA GLU A 484 15.22 0.11 -19.15
C GLU A 484 15.18 0.07 -20.67
N ILE A 485 14.55 -0.96 -21.23
CA ILE A 485 14.45 -1.07 -22.67
C ILE A 485 13.25 -0.25 -23.14
N ASN A 486 13.53 0.84 -23.87
CA ASN A 486 12.55 1.72 -24.51
C ASN A 486 11.62 2.46 -23.51
N ASP A 487 12.23 3.09 -22.50
CA ASP A 487 11.62 4.06 -21.55
C ASP A 487 10.32 3.55 -20.90
N ASN A 488 10.39 2.36 -20.32
CA ASN A 488 9.30 1.82 -19.53
C ASN A 488 9.52 2.21 -18.05
N LYS A 489 8.44 2.54 -17.35
CA LYS A 489 8.45 2.71 -15.89
C LYS A 489 9.03 1.42 -15.27
N ALA A 490 10.25 1.42 -14.73
CA ALA A 490 10.86 0.21 -14.17
C ALA A 490 11.74 0.51 -12.96
N SER A 491 12.12 -0.50 -12.20
CA SER A 491 13.10 -0.38 -11.11
C SER A 491 13.72 -1.74 -10.83
N ALA A 492 14.89 -1.76 -10.20
CA ALA A 492 15.47 -3.02 -9.73
C ALA A 492 16.22 -2.83 -8.40
N ASN A 493 16.04 -3.80 -7.51
CA ASN A 493 16.76 -3.89 -6.25
C ASN A 493 17.24 -5.32 -6.02
N PHE A 494 18.29 -5.50 -5.21
CA PHE A 494 18.72 -6.78 -4.72
C PHE A 494 18.86 -6.74 -3.21
N ASP A 495 18.11 -7.60 -2.53
CA ASP A 495 18.13 -7.70 -1.07
C ASP A 495 18.10 -9.17 -0.66
N ASN A 496 18.93 -9.53 0.32
CA ASN A 496 18.97 -10.87 0.92
C ASN A 496 19.01 -12.05 -0.10
N GLY A 497 19.75 -11.88 -1.20
CA GLY A 497 19.89 -12.93 -2.22
C GLY A 497 18.76 -12.97 -3.26
N ILE A 498 17.84 -12.02 -3.23
CA ILE A 498 16.67 -11.93 -4.10
C ILE A 498 16.77 -10.66 -4.96
N PHE A 499 16.62 -10.81 -6.27
CA PHE A 499 16.38 -9.70 -7.18
C PHE A 499 14.89 -9.37 -7.20
N PHE A 500 14.58 -8.09 -6.97
CA PHE A 500 13.26 -7.50 -7.10
C PHE A 500 13.29 -6.61 -8.34
N ILE A 501 12.58 -6.98 -9.39
CA ILE A 501 12.58 -6.24 -10.65
C ILE A 501 11.15 -5.82 -10.95
N GLU A 502 10.92 -4.52 -11.03
CA GLU A 502 9.66 -3.95 -11.47
C GLU A 502 9.78 -3.58 -12.94
N GLY A 503 8.97 -4.19 -13.79
CA GLY A 503 8.95 -3.89 -15.22
C GLY A 503 7.60 -3.41 -15.69
N GLY A 504 7.52 -2.15 -16.12
CA GLY A 504 6.43 -1.62 -16.94
C GLY A 504 6.60 -2.02 -18.42
N GLY A 505 5.81 -1.41 -19.30
CA GLY A 505 6.04 -1.49 -20.76
C GLY A 505 4.93 -2.22 -21.52
N ALA A 506 4.75 -1.84 -22.79
CA ALA A 506 3.66 -2.32 -23.62
C ALA A 506 3.81 -3.80 -23.98
N ASP A 507 4.98 -4.27 -24.42
CA ASP A 507 5.24 -5.69 -24.64
C ASP A 507 6.73 -5.98 -24.92
N ILE A 508 7.11 -7.24 -24.83
CA ILE A 508 8.29 -7.82 -25.50
C ILE A 508 7.76 -8.58 -26.71
N TRP A 509 7.38 -7.86 -27.77
CA TRP A 509 6.75 -8.44 -28.96
C TRP A 509 6.95 -7.56 -30.20
N GLY A 510 6.65 -8.10 -31.38
CA GLY A 510 6.75 -7.38 -32.65
C GLY A 510 8.20 -6.97 -32.96
N GLY A 511 8.39 -5.78 -33.52
CA GLY A 511 9.72 -5.25 -33.92
C GLY A 511 10.39 -4.33 -32.90
N SER A 512 9.77 -4.06 -31.74
CA SER A 512 10.31 -3.17 -30.71
C SER A 512 9.76 -3.56 -29.34
N ASP A 513 10.64 -3.67 -28.35
CA ASP A 513 10.34 -4.13 -26.99
C ASP A 513 10.23 -2.96 -26.01
N GLN A 514 9.48 -3.15 -24.93
CA GLN A 514 9.40 -2.27 -23.76
C GLN A 514 9.39 -3.11 -22.47
N PHE A 515 10.51 -3.13 -21.73
CA PHE A 515 10.64 -3.98 -20.54
C PHE A 515 11.86 -3.61 -19.67
N ALA A 516 11.87 -4.09 -18.42
CA ALA A 516 12.98 -3.98 -17.49
C ALA A 516 13.94 -5.15 -17.64
N PHE A 517 15.25 -4.89 -17.67
CA PHE A 517 16.26 -5.91 -17.90
C PHE A 517 17.40 -5.82 -16.89
N VAL A 518 17.54 -6.83 -16.02
CA VAL A 518 18.74 -7.00 -15.20
C VAL A 518 19.62 -8.03 -15.88
N SER A 519 20.80 -7.62 -16.37
CA SER A 519 21.61 -8.43 -17.27
C SER A 519 23.10 -8.32 -16.97
N ARG A 520 23.89 -9.17 -17.62
CA ARG A 520 25.34 -9.03 -17.68
C ARG A 520 25.81 -9.38 -19.09
N GLU A 521 27.00 -8.91 -19.46
CA GLU A 521 27.67 -9.38 -20.66
C GLU A 521 28.06 -10.85 -20.55
N ALA A 522 27.95 -11.57 -21.67
CA ALA A 522 28.40 -12.95 -21.82
C ALA A 522 28.94 -13.16 -23.24
N GLU A 523 29.78 -14.18 -23.39
CA GLU A 523 30.34 -14.56 -24.67
C GLU A 523 30.35 -16.08 -24.88
N GLY A 524 30.35 -16.51 -26.15
CA GLY A 524 30.43 -17.92 -26.52
C GLY A 524 29.18 -18.73 -26.17
N ASP A 525 29.38 -19.98 -25.78
CA ASP A 525 28.34 -20.93 -25.39
C ASP A 525 28.13 -20.89 -23.87
N SER A 526 26.92 -20.54 -23.44
CA SER A 526 26.65 -20.20 -22.04
C SER A 526 25.24 -20.56 -21.60
N TYR A 527 24.96 -20.39 -20.31
CA TYR A 527 23.63 -20.56 -19.74
C TYR A 527 23.32 -19.47 -18.72
N ILE A 528 22.03 -19.30 -18.46
CA ILE A 528 21.50 -18.64 -17.28
C ILE A 528 20.42 -19.53 -16.65
N SER A 529 20.40 -19.60 -15.33
CA SER A 529 19.34 -20.21 -14.55
C SER A 529 18.93 -19.30 -13.39
N ALA A 530 17.66 -19.39 -13.00
CA ALA A 530 17.13 -18.71 -11.83
C ALA A 530 15.89 -19.46 -11.34
N ARG A 531 15.55 -19.27 -10.07
CA ARG A 531 14.21 -19.59 -9.60
C ARG A 531 13.38 -18.31 -9.67
N VAL A 532 12.30 -18.37 -10.45
CA VAL A 532 11.29 -17.32 -10.49
C VAL A 532 10.36 -17.57 -9.31
N ILE A 533 10.41 -16.69 -8.32
CA ILE A 533 9.62 -16.81 -7.09
C ILE A 533 8.18 -16.36 -7.34
N SER A 534 8.04 -15.18 -7.93
CA SER A 534 6.75 -14.54 -8.19
C SER A 534 6.84 -13.59 -9.36
N LEU A 535 5.69 -13.29 -9.96
CA LEU A 535 5.46 -12.19 -10.88
C LEU A 535 4.06 -11.63 -10.62
N THR A 536 3.87 -10.33 -10.83
CA THR A 536 2.58 -9.67 -10.57
C THR A 536 1.66 -9.82 -11.79
N ASN A 537 0.40 -10.21 -11.58
CA ASN A 537 -0.57 -10.36 -12.67
C ASN A 537 -1.12 -9.00 -13.10
N THR A 538 -0.30 -8.25 -13.84
CA THR A 538 -0.67 -6.95 -14.40
C THR A 538 -1.52 -7.06 -15.66
N ASP A 539 -1.37 -8.15 -16.39
CA ASP A 539 -2.12 -8.53 -17.59
C ASP A 539 -1.90 -10.04 -17.86
N PRO A 540 -2.85 -10.78 -18.46
CA PRO A 540 -2.65 -12.19 -18.87
C PRO A 540 -1.36 -12.47 -19.67
N TRP A 541 -0.84 -11.47 -20.38
CA TRP A 541 0.37 -11.52 -21.20
C TRP A 541 1.56 -10.75 -20.62
N ALA A 542 1.49 -10.28 -19.37
CA ALA A 542 2.67 -9.81 -18.64
C ALA A 542 3.76 -10.90 -18.65
N LYS A 543 5.03 -10.51 -18.71
CA LYS A 543 6.14 -11.44 -18.96
C LYS A 543 7.22 -11.32 -17.90
N THR A 544 7.68 -12.46 -17.42
CA THR A 544 8.82 -12.58 -16.51
C THR A 544 9.66 -13.77 -16.92
N GLY A 545 10.96 -13.60 -17.08
CA GLY A 545 11.82 -14.76 -17.31
C GLY A 545 13.24 -14.45 -17.73
N LEU A 546 13.89 -15.44 -18.32
CA LEU A 546 15.32 -15.42 -18.63
C LEU A 546 15.55 -15.17 -20.12
N MET A 547 16.46 -14.27 -20.44
CA MET A 547 16.66 -13.77 -21.80
C MET A 547 18.14 -13.73 -22.17
N PHE A 548 18.43 -14.17 -23.40
CA PHE A 548 19.61 -13.82 -24.18
C PHE A 548 19.23 -12.73 -25.17
N ARG A 549 19.98 -11.64 -25.23
CA ARG A 549 19.70 -10.50 -26.09
C ARG A 549 20.97 -9.92 -26.68
N GLU A 550 20.95 -9.57 -27.97
CA GLU A 550 22.11 -9.00 -28.65
C GLU A 550 22.60 -7.68 -28.01
N SER A 551 21.68 -6.77 -27.67
CA SER A 551 22.01 -5.47 -27.05
C SER A 551 20.79 -4.82 -26.38
N THR A 552 20.97 -3.68 -25.72
CA THR A 552 19.89 -2.88 -25.13
C THR A 552 19.02 -2.13 -26.15
N ALA A 553 19.29 -2.23 -27.46
CA ALA A 553 18.43 -1.59 -28.45
C ALA A 553 17.01 -2.20 -28.40
N PRO A 554 15.92 -1.40 -28.52
CA PRO A 554 14.54 -1.91 -28.40
C PRO A 554 14.17 -3.00 -29.42
N ASN A 555 14.81 -3.00 -30.58
CA ASN A 555 14.53 -3.92 -31.67
C ASN A 555 15.45 -5.16 -31.71
N SER A 556 16.33 -5.37 -30.73
CA SER A 556 17.39 -6.38 -30.78
C SER A 556 16.91 -7.83 -30.95
N GLN A 557 17.72 -8.66 -31.58
CA GLN A 557 17.59 -10.11 -31.60
C GLN A 557 17.60 -10.64 -30.16
N PHE A 558 16.71 -11.58 -29.84
CA PHE A 558 16.67 -12.21 -28.52
C PHE A 558 16.12 -13.63 -28.58
N VAL A 559 16.44 -14.41 -27.55
CA VAL A 559 15.73 -15.63 -27.18
C VAL A 559 15.44 -15.57 -25.69
N MET A 560 14.19 -15.81 -25.30
CA MET A 560 13.78 -15.79 -23.91
C MET A 560 12.87 -16.96 -23.56
N ILE A 561 13.02 -17.46 -22.34
CA ILE A 561 11.95 -18.17 -21.66
C ILE A 561 11.15 -17.11 -20.90
N ASN A 562 9.83 -17.09 -21.08
CA ASN A 562 8.96 -16.25 -20.27
C ASN A 562 7.83 -17.06 -19.65
N ILE A 563 7.47 -16.67 -18.44
CA ILE A 563 6.26 -17.08 -17.75
C ILE A 563 5.31 -15.89 -17.78
N THR A 564 4.05 -16.19 -18.04
CA THR A 564 2.95 -15.23 -17.96
C THR A 564 2.02 -15.61 -16.81
N PRO A 565 1.26 -14.66 -16.24
CA PRO A 565 0.37 -14.97 -15.12
C PRO A 565 -0.75 -15.97 -15.48
N VAL A 566 -1.20 -15.96 -16.73
CA VAL A 566 -2.38 -16.74 -17.18
C VAL A 566 -2.03 -17.71 -18.31
N ASN A 567 -1.21 -17.30 -19.28
CA ASN A 567 -0.98 -18.05 -20.51
C ASN A 567 0.20 -19.05 -20.45
N GLY A 568 0.71 -19.33 -19.25
CA GLY A 568 1.74 -20.33 -19.03
C GLY A 568 3.14 -19.88 -19.42
N ILE A 569 3.98 -20.85 -19.79
CA ILE A 569 5.38 -20.67 -20.14
C ILE A 569 5.58 -20.77 -21.65
N SER A 570 6.41 -19.90 -22.22
CA SER A 570 6.75 -19.96 -23.63
C SER A 570 8.25 -19.75 -23.87
N LEU A 571 8.75 -20.36 -24.94
CA LEU A 571 10.03 -20.02 -25.56
C LEU A 571 9.74 -19.03 -26.68
N GLN A 572 10.23 -17.81 -26.55
CA GLN A 572 9.96 -16.70 -27.45
C GLN A 572 11.26 -16.16 -28.02
N TRP A 573 11.30 -15.85 -29.32
CA TRP A 573 12.50 -15.35 -29.96
C TRP A 573 12.22 -14.38 -31.10
N ARG A 574 13.23 -13.57 -31.42
CA ARG A 574 13.28 -12.74 -32.62
C ARG A 574 14.50 -13.18 -33.42
N ASP A 575 14.30 -13.59 -34.68
CA ASP A 575 15.37 -14.12 -35.54
C ASP A 575 16.42 -13.08 -35.98
N GLY A 576 16.17 -11.79 -35.79
CA GLY A 576 17.12 -10.72 -36.11
C GLY A 576 16.55 -9.34 -35.78
N ASN A 577 17.40 -8.31 -35.72
CA ASN A 577 16.98 -6.97 -35.30
C ASN A 577 15.77 -6.45 -36.11
N GLY A 578 14.72 -6.01 -35.41
CA GLY A 578 13.49 -5.46 -35.99
C GLY A 578 12.54 -6.47 -36.64
N LYS A 579 12.87 -7.77 -36.65
CA LYS A 579 11.98 -8.82 -37.17
C LYS A 579 10.80 -9.09 -36.24
N SER A 580 9.78 -9.77 -36.78
CA SER A 580 8.65 -10.27 -36.00
C SER A 580 9.10 -11.29 -34.95
N CYS A 581 8.44 -11.29 -33.80
CA CYS A 581 8.64 -12.29 -32.76
C CYS A 581 7.94 -13.61 -33.12
N ASN A 582 8.60 -14.70 -32.79
CA ASN A 582 8.09 -16.07 -32.84
C ASN A 582 7.95 -16.59 -31.40
N LYS A 583 7.07 -17.58 -31.21
CA LYS A 583 6.94 -18.26 -29.92
C LYS A 583 6.55 -19.71 -30.08
N LYS A 584 6.90 -20.50 -29.06
CA LYS A 584 6.40 -21.86 -28.82
C LYS A 584 5.86 -21.90 -27.39
N ASP A 585 4.56 -22.13 -27.28
CA ASP A 585 3.86 -22.20 -26.00
C ASP A 585 3.95 -23.62 -25.43
N PHE A 586 4.03 -23.74 -24.11
CA PHE A 586 4.05 -25.01 -23.39
C PHE A 586 3.04 -25.00 -22.24
N SER A 587 2.79 -26.18 -21.65
CA SER A 587 1.89 -26.32 -20.51
C SER A 587 2.22 -25.35 -19.37
N ALA A 588 1.21 -24.89 -18.64
CA ALA A 588 1.39 -23.94 -17.55
C ALA A 588 2.43 -24.41 -16.51
N ALA A 589 3.32 -23.50 -16.11
CA ALA A 589 4.22 -23.69 -14.99
C ALA A 589 3.66 -22.96 -13.76
N THR A 590 3.59 -23.65 -12.62
CA THR A 590 3.22 -23.01 -11.35
C THR A 590 4.44 -22.35 -10.73
N LEU A 591 4.31 -21.09 -10.32
CA LEU A 591 5.35 -20.44 -9.52
C LEU A 591 5.30 -20.93 -8.06
N PRO A 592 6.44 -21.03 -7.36
CA PRO A 592 7.79 -20.76 -7.87
C PRO A 592 8.31 -21.88 -8.78
N VAL A 593 9.12 -21.55 -9.77
CA VAL A 593 9.73 -22.54 -10.68
C VAL A 593 11.17 -22.19 -11.02
N HIS A 594 12.02 -23.21 -11.16
CA HIS A 594 13.36 -23.04 -11.66
C HIS A 594 13.36 -23.06 -13.20
N LEU A 595 13.95 -22.04 -13.81
CA LEU A 595 14.16 -21.94 -15.24
C LEU A 595 15.65 -21.96 -15.56
N LYS A 596 16.01 -22.57 -16.69
CA LYS A 596 17.34 -22.48 -17.29
C LYS A 596 17.20 -22.37 -18.80
N ILE A 597 17.97 -21.50 -19.42
CA ILE A 597 18.15 -21.47 -20.88
C ILE A 597 19.65 -21.53 -21.18
N SER A 598 20.03 -22.40 -22.12
CA SER A 598 21.41 -22.51 -22.60
C SER A 598 21.51 -22.20 -24.08
N LYS A 599 22.63 -21.59 -24.48
CA LYS A 599 23.02 -21.34 -25.86
C LYS A 599 24.21 -22.23 -26.24
N GLN A 600 24.07 -22.98 -27.33
CA GLN A 600 25.15 -23.71 -27.99
C GLN A 600 25.14 -23.35 -29.50
N GLY A 601 26.14 -22.60 -29.95
CA GLY A 601 26.13 -21.99 -31.28
C GLY A 601 24.92 -21.07 -31.46
N SER A 602 24.04 -21.41 -32.42
CA SER A 602 22.77 -20.72 -32.68
C SER A 602 21.54 -21.46 -32.13
N THR A 603 21.75 -22.53 -31.35
CA THR A 603 20.68 -23.32 -30.74
C THR A 603 20.51 -22.94 -29.27
N PHE A 604 19.27 -22.73 -28.86
CA PHE A 604 18.88 -22.41 -27.50
C PHE A 604 17.97 -23.48 -26.95
N THR A 605 18.32 -24.03 -25.79
CA THR A 605 17.57 -25.10 -25.12
C THR A 605 17.00 -24.58 -23.81
N ALA A 606 15.71 -24.79 -23.62
CA ALA A 606 14.94 -24.34 -22.48
C ALA A 606 14.62 -25.50 -21.52
N PHE A 607 14.90 -25.29 -20.25
CA PHE A 607 14.73 -26.25 -19.18
C PHE A 607 13.89 -25.68 -18.04
N LYS A 608 13.16 -26.56 -17.36
CA LYS A 608 12.44 -26.27 -16.12
C LYS A 608 12.83 -27.28 -15.04
N SER A 609 12.68 -26.89 -13.79
CA SER A 609 12.89 -27.76 -12.64
C SER A 609 12.00 -27.35 -11.47
N VAL A 610 11.60 -28.32 -10.64
CA VAL A 610 10.81 -28.08 -9.41
C VAL A 610 11.70 -27.86 -8.19
N ASP A 611 12.90 -28.46 -8.16
CA ASP A 611 13.83 -28.47 -7.03
C ASP A 611 15.11 -27.65 -7.29
N GLY A 612 15.43 -27.42 -8.57
CA GLY A 612 16.66 -26.77 -9.03
C GLY A 612 17.80 -27.74 -9.32
N ASP A 613 17.58 -29.04 -9.11
CA ASP A 613 18.57 -30.11 -9.24
C ASP A 613 18.28 -31.01 -10.45
N ILE A 614 17.01 -31.41 -10.62
CA ILE A 614 16.58 -32.25 -11.75
C ILE A 614 15.96 -31.37 -12.83
N TRP A 615 16.60 -31.31 -14.00
CA TRP A 615 16.22 -30.43 -15.10
C TRP A 615 15.54 -31.19 -16.24
N GLU A 616 14.35 -30.76 -16.63
CA GLU A 616 13.59 -31.27 -17.77
C GLU A 616 13.70 -30.29 -18.94
N VAL A 617 14.11 -30.78 -20.12
CA VAL A 617 14.02 -30.00 -21.37
C VAL A 617 12.56 -29.92 -21.77
N PHE A 618 12.04 -28.71 -21.92
CA PHE A 618 10.67 -28.52 -22.41
C PHE A 618 10.62 -27.93 -23.82
N GLY A 619 11.71 -27.33 -24.32
CA GLY A 619 11.76 -26.83 -25.68
C GLY A 619 13.14 -26.40 -26.13
N ASP A 620 13.29 -26.24 -27.45
CA ASP A 620 14.50 -25.75 -28.09
C ASP A 620 14.14 -24.91 -29.33
N VAL A 621 15.07 -24.06 -29.75
CA VAL A 621 15.01 -23.31 -31.01
C VAL A 621 16.41 -23.13 -31.60
N THR A 622 16.55 -23.36 -32.91
CA THR A 622 17.75 -22.94 -33.67
C THR A 622 17.39 -21.70 -34.48
N LEU A 623 18.10 -20.60 -34.24
CA LEU A 623 17.86 -19.36 -34.97
C LEU A 623 18.26 -19.49 -36.45
N SER A 624 17.46 -18.87 -37.33
CA SER A 624 17.74 -18.83 -38.77
C SER A 624 18.86 -17.86 -39.13
N GLN A 625 19.16 -16.90 -38.26
CA GLN A 625 20.32 -16.00 -38.36
C GLN A 625 21.29 -16.30 -37.21
N SER A 626 22.57 -16.07 -37.46
CA SER A 626 23.61 -16.19 -36.43
C SER A 626 23.31 -15.26 -35.26
N PHE A 627 23.33 -15.79 -34.04
CA PHE A 627 23.36 -14.99 -32.82
C PHE A 627 24.78 -14.48 -32.60
N PRO A 628 25.00 -13.23 -32.14
CA PRO A 628 26.34 -12.68 -31.93
C PRO A 628 27.14 -13.47 -30.89
N ASP A 629 28.46 -13.40 -30.98
CA ASP A 629 29.38 -14.05 -30.03
C ASP A 629 29.44 -13.32 -28.69
N LYS A 630 29.13 -12.02 -28.66
CA LYS A 630 28.96 -11.19 -27.46
C LYS A 630 27.53 -10.73 -27.35
N TYR A 631 26.95 -10.86 -26.17
CA TYR A 631 25.54 -10.58 -25.94
C TYR A 631 25.28 -10.30 -24.46
N LEU A 632 24.05 -9.91 -24.15
CA LEU A 632 23.53 -9.78 -22.80
C LEU A 632 22.76 -11.04 -22.42
N VAL A 633 22.94 -11.50 -21.19
CA VAL A 633 22.15 -12.59 -20.59
C VAL A 633 21.60 -12.12 -19.25
N GLY A 634 20.30 -12.34 -19.00
CA GLY A 634 19.65 -11.70 -17.86
C GLY A 634 18.21 -12.08 -17.58
N MET A 635 17.63 -11.38 -16.63
CA MET A 635 16.24 -11.46 -16.19
C MET A 635 15.45 -10.30 -16.80
N SER A 636 14.33 -10.62 -17.43
CA SER A 636 13.47 -9.69 -18.16
C SER A 636 12.07 -9.63 -17.55
N VAL A 637 11.52 -8.43 -17.41
CA VAL A 637 10.22 -8.19 -16.78
C VAL A 637 9.41 -7.13 -17.53
N CYS A 638 8.19 -7.45 -17.92
CA CYS A 638 7.26 -6.57 -18.63
C CYS A 638 5.85 -6.71 -18.05
N SER A 639 5.13 -5.59 -17.91
CA SER A 639 3.76 -5.57 -17.38
C SER A 639 2.66 -5.71 -18.42
N HIS A 640 3.00 -5.65 -19.71
CA HIS A 640 2.03 -5.51 -20.79
C HIS A 640 1.05 -4.32 -20.59
N SER A 641 1.51 -3.28 -19.88
CA SER A 641 0.72 -2.12 -19.49
C SER A 641 1.60 -0.87 -19.37
N SER A 642 1.09 0.26 -19.82
CA SER A 642 1.73 1.57 -19.60
C SER A 642 1.39 2.19 -18.24
N HIS A 643 0.49 1.56 -17.47
CA HIS A 643 -0.08 2.10 -16.23
C HIS A 643 0.16 1.21 -15.01
N ALA A 644 0.80 0.05 -15.16
CA ALA A 644 1.09 -0.88 -14.08
C ALA A 644 2.57 -1.30 -14.11
N LEU A 645 3.04 -1.87 -13.00
CA LEU A 645 4.38 -2.45 -12.87
C LEU A 645 4.23 -3.94 -12.56
N ASN A 646 4.88 -4.79 -13.34
CA ASN A 646 5.02 -6.19 -12.99
C ASN A 646 6.20 -6.31 -12.03
N LEU A 647 5.94 -6.49 -10.73
CA LEU A 647 6.98 -6.83 -9.77
C LEU A 647 7.26 -8.34 -9.87
N SER A 648 8.48 -8.68 -10.25
CA SER A 648 8.99 -10.05 -10.31
C SER A 648 10.14 -10.27 -9.36
N LYS A 649 10.17 -11.45 -8.74
CA LYS A 649 11.19 -11.85 -7.78
C LYS A 649 11.97 -13.05 -8.30
N PHE A 650 13.30 -12.94 -8.26
CA PHE A 650 14.21 -14.01 -8.68
C PHE A 650 15.21 -14.31 -7.57
N ASP A 651 15.41 -15.57 -7.24
CA ASP A 651 16.50 -16.04 -6.39
C ASP A 651 17.31 -17.13 -7.10
N LYS A 652 18.41 -17.55 -6.46
CA LYS A 652 19.31 -18.61 -6.98
C LYS A 652 19.77 -18.36 -8.42
N VAL A 653 19.96 -17.08 -8.79
CA VAL A 653 20.37 -16.68 -10.13
C VAL A 653 21.83 -17.10 -10.36
N LYS A 654 22.07 -17.86 -11.43
CA LYS A 654 23.40 -18.32 -11.86
C LYS A 654 23.53 -18.15 -13.37
N SER A 655 24.72 -17.83 -13.83
CA SER A 655 25.05 -17.83 -15.25
C SER A 655 26.52 -18.15 -15.44
N GLY A 656 26.86 -18.82 -16.54
CA GLY A 656 28.22 -19.28 -16.79
C GLY A 656 28.37 -19.91 -18.16
N LEU A 657 29.60 -20.33 -18.50
CA LEU A 657 29.88 -21.07 -19.72
C LEU A 657 29.33 -22.52 -19.62
N LEU A 658 28.99 -23.12 -20.76
CA LEU A 658 28.41 -24.46 -20.78
C LEU A 658 29.36 -25.58 -20.34
N ASP A 659 30.67 -25.37 -20.45
CA ASP A 659 31.72 -26.30 -20.03
C ASP A 659 31.98 -26.30 -18.51
N GLN A 660 31.33 -25.39 -17.77
CA GLN A 660 31.41 -25.24 -16.31
C GLN A 660 30.12 -25.70 -15.60
N GLN A 661 29.20 -26.36 -16.33
CA GLN A 661 27.86 -26.73 -15.84
C GLN A 661 27.84 -28.01 -14.99
#